data_AF-A0A3N5ESD2-F1
#
_entry.id   AF-A0A3N5ESD2-F1
#
_cell.length_a   1.000
_cell.length_b   1.000
_cell.length_c   1.000
_cell.angle_alpha   90.00
_cell.angle_beta   90.00
_cell.angle_gamma   90.00
#
_symmetry.space_group_name_H-M   'P 1'
#
loop_
_entity.id
_entity.type
_entity.pdbx_description
1 polymer ?
#
loop_
_entity_poly.entity_id
_entity_poly.type
_entity_poly.pdbx_seq_one_letter_code
_entity_poly.pdbx_strand_id
1 'polypeptide(L)'
;MRAVHAKAQVPATLLFWTLTDEVIERPEVLERQFHHIRESGFGGVAAFVRCSRYTWHDPLARKALKTIGKLCKQYHIQIWIGPDPRFVSRKLIMPSGGLEVILFGDRARADVFPNLGPVVNGAFSVRCDISPRHVHTLQEVAIEYAPGGIERLYALRMNEDSLTPVEVQDVSPYARLFYNARDHYVEAFGKLPARFQEGEWKALAFFRASTNHVDFADRAQMRRYLEMVGDLKAEGCHADGLMWDEPGFTCTYGTLPFSPGIRKSYERLRGRTVGPELWKLALESEDGSHVRVRAAYYQAIQRVLNEANLRFMREAKRLWGPGTVSGIHDTWHFESADMCDMNHGSLDLWQAGQSKTGGFVDLGGIDKLRDSAAPWNAHLAAMSVICASLGRLSAGRYAYNNLWTVGDDDGQGWQATVMDHCVNTMALFGTRWLAHCYGPVGTIGEESSFLGSPPMPGYPEHSTWPFFPVWNRRLHSHVAAVGQKLPESNVLVLFPVEALYALAGPAADRAANMIFELLLALLDSHYHVDVLSTSACHGALWSRGELVLGDHRYRAVVAPFATAEQSSSLHLSGKKPVFFLHSMAMPDRKRVGGTTTEGLLQWLAYIPGIRPVSAPSGSWTSMTRVREGMVVTLSPSRHGYRYTGNVSLDGETVELLEERGGLTRILFPRSGEPQVLPNSADFSI
;
A
#
# COMPACT_ATOMS: atom_id res chain seq x y z
N MET A 1 -1.36 -26.68 30.71
CA MET A 1 -2.49 -26.03 30.03
C MET A 1 -1.93 -24.93 29.13
N ARG A 2 -1.98 -25.11 27.81
CA ARG A 2 -1.64 -24.02 26.87
C ARG A 2 -2.77 -23.00 26.96
N ALA A 3 -2.47 -21.79 27.39
CA ALA A 3 -3.41 -20.68 27.32
C ALA A 3 -3.87 -20.58 25.85
N VAL A 4 -5.16 -20.81 25.62
CA VAL A 4 -5.80 -20.44 24.36
C VAL A 4 -5.64 -18.93 24.28
N HIS A 5 -4.68 -18.47 23.48
CA HIS A 5 -4.54 -17.04 23.19
C HIS A 5 -5.88 -16.58 22.65
N ALA A 6 -6.61 -15.78 23.44
CA ALA A 6 -7.78 -15.07 22.96
C ALA A 6 -7.32 -14.29 21.72
N LYS A 7 -7.85 -14.63 20.54
CA LYS A 7 -7.59 -13.84 19.34
C LYS A 7 -8.05 -12.42 19.64
N ALA A 8 -7.18 -11.44 19.43
CA ALA A 8 -7.58 -10.04 19.51
C ALA A 8 -8.73 -9.83 18.53
N GLN A 9 -9.92 -9.57 19.07
CA GLN A 9 -11.06 -9.17 18.25
C GLN A 9 -10.80 -7.74 17.81
N VAL A 10 -10.93 -7.43 16.53
CA VAL A 10 -10.76 -6.06 15.99
C VAL A 10 -12.11 -5.53 15.49
N PRO A 11 -12.40 -4.22 15.61
CA PRO A 11 -13.71 -3.66 15.33
C PRO A 11 -14.03 -3.68 13.83
N ALA A 12 -15.31 -3.80 13.47
CA ALA A 12 -15.69 -3.79 12.06
C ALA A 12 -15.37 -2.45 11.38
N THR A 13 -15.40 -1.36 12.14
CA THR A 13 -15.05 -0.02 11.67
C THR A 13 -14.21 0.74 12.68
N LEU A 14 -13.22 1.48 12.17
CA LEU A 14 -12.35 2.41 12.88
C LEU A 14 -12.47 3.78 12.23
N LEU A 15 -12.36 4.85 13.02
CA LEU A 15 -12.26 6.21 12.49
C LEU A 15 -10.87 6.78 12.77
N PHE A 16 -10.17 7.21 11.74
CA PHE A 16 -8.94 7.99 11.90
C PHE A 16 -9.29 9.34 12.52
N TRP A 17 -8.63 9.71 13.61
CA TRP A 17 -8.94 10.93 14.36
C TRP A 17 -7.71 11.81 14.47
N THR A 18 -7.74 12.93 13.74
CA THR A 18 -6.69 13.93 13.74
C THR A 18 -6.76 14.76 15.02
N LEU A 19 -5.72 14.68 15.84
CA LEU A 19 -5.55 15.46 17.06
C LEU A 19 -4.81 16.75 16.73
N THR A 20 -5.57 17.80 16.41
CA THR A 20 -5.05 19.15 16.20
C THR A 20 -4.70 19.82 17.54
N ASP A 21 -4.07 21.00 17.48
CA ASP A 21 -3.76 21.82 18.65
C ASP A 21 -5.00 22.04 19.53
N GLU A 22 -6.14 22.38 18.92
CA GLU A 22 -7.38 22.64 19.64
C GLU A 22 -7.85 21.40 20.42
N VAL A 23 -7.80 20.22 19.80
CA VAL A 23 -8.20 18.95 20.43
C VAL A 23 -7.25 18.59 21.57
N ILE A 24 -5.95 18.89 21.43
CA ILE A 24 -4.93 18.63 22.44
C ILE A 24 -5.06 19.58 23.64
N GLU A 25 -5.33 20.86 23.38
CA GLU A 25 -5.37 21.92 24.39
C GLU A 25 -6.69 21.97 25.17
N ARG A 26 -7.80 21.52 24.55
CA ARG A 26 -9.16 21.68 25.07
C ARG A 26 -9.86 20.35 25.34
N PRO A 27 -9.85 19.84 26.59
CA PRO A 27 -10.47 18.57 26.95
C PRO A 27 -11.96 18.45 26.56
N GLU A 28 -12.70 19.55 26.61
CA GLU A 28 -14.11 19.58 26.25
C GLU A 28 -14.35 19.37 24.75
N VAL A 29 -13.43 19.82 23.90
CA VAL A 29 -13.48 19.58 22.45
C VAL A 29 -13.18 18.11 22.17
N LEU A 30 -12.14 17.56 22.81
CA LEU A 30 -11.76 16.16 22.70
C LEU A 30 -12.92 15.23 23.10
N GLU A 31 -13.53 15.46 24.27
CA GLU A 31 -14.65 14.63 24.75
C GLU A 31 -15.87 14.74 23.82
N ARG A 32 -16.21 15.94 23.35
CA ARG A 32 -17.30 16.15 22.39
C ARG A 32 -17.06 15.38 21.09
N GLN A 33 -15.86 15.48 20.51
CA GLN A 33 -15.51 14.76 19.29
C GLN A 33 -15.56 13.24 19.51
N PHE A 34 -15.00 12.73 20.62
CA PHE A 34 -15.09 11.30 20.96
C PHE A 34 -16.54 10.80 21.00
N HIS A 35 -17.45 11.54 21.65
CA HIS A 35 -18.85 11.15 21.73
C HIS A 35 -19.53 11.17 20.37
N HIS A 36 -19.25 12.17 19.54
CA HIS A 36 -19.79 12.26 18.18
C HIS A 36 -19.37 11.06 17.32
N ILE A 37 -18.09 10.68 17.39
CA ILE A 37 -17.55 9.50 16.70
C ILE A 37 -18.24 8.21 17.16
N ARG A 38 -18.35 8.01 18.48
CA ARG A 38 -19.03 6.85 19.05
C ARG A 38 -20.49 6.77 18.60
N GLU A 39 -21.21 7.88 18.65
CA GLU A 39 -22.64 7.97 18.32
C GLU A 39 -22.89 7.65 16.84
N SER A 40 -21.91 7.91 15.96
CA SER A 40 -21.93 7.45 14.56
C SER A 40 -21.74 5.93 14.40
N GLY A 41 -21.48 5.18 15.47
CA GLY A 41 -21.47 3.72 15.48
C GLY A 41 -20.11 3.06 15.22
N PHE A 42 -19.01 3.80 15.36
CA PHE A 42 -17.65 3.24 15.22
C PHE A 42 -17.26 2.34 16.39
N GLY A 43 -16.60 1.22 16.08
CA GLY A 43 -16.11 0.27 17.09
C GLY A 43 -14.72 0.61 17.66
N GLY A 44 -14.04 1.60 17.08
CA GLY A 44 -12.74 2.08 17.54
C GLY A 44 -12.33 3.41 16.92
N VAL A 45 -11.28 4.00 17.47
CA VAL A 45 -10.64 5.21 16.95
C VAL A 45 -9.16 4.95 16.72
N ALA A 46 -8.61 5.56 15.66
CA ALA A 46 -7.21 5.57 15.33
C ALA A 46 -6.68 7.00 15.51
N ALA A 47 -6.22 7.31 16.73
CA ALA A 47 -5.83 8.65 17.14
C ALA A 47 -4.42 9.00 16.65
N PHE A 48 -4.30 10.13 15.95
CA PHE A 48 -3.06 10.56 15.32
C PHE A 48 -2.81 12.04 15.55
N VAL A 49 -1.62 12.39 16.07
CA VAL A 49 -1.22 13.79 16.23
C VAL A 49 -0.71 14.29 14.88
N ARG A 50 -1.58 15.02 14.17
CA ARG A 50 -1.37 15.55 12.81
C ARG A 50 -2.10 16.88 12.69
N CYS A 51 -1.69 17.71 11.74
CA CYS A 51 -2.15 19.10 11.63
C CYS A 51 -2.00 19.84 12.98
N SER A 52 -0.87 19.59 13.66
CA SER A 52 -0.60 20.09 15.00
C SER A 52 0.85 20.52 15.12
N ARG A 53 1.07 21.62 15.83
CA ARG A 53 2.43 22.06 16.22
C ARG A 53 3.04 21.12 17.27
N TYR A 54 2.23 20.33 17.96
CA TYR A 54 2.69 19.31 18.89
C TYR A 54 3.08 18.01 18.16
N THR A 55 4.06 17.31 18.72
CA THR A 55 4.35 15.91 18.42
C THR A 55 3.58 15.00 19.36
N TRP A 56 3.41 13.73 18.97
CA TRP A 56 2.81 12.72 19.87
C TRP A 56 3.60 12.48 21.16
N HIS A 57 4.87 12.90 21.22
CA HIS A 57 5.71 12.78 22.43
C HIS A 57 5.61 14.02 23.34
N ASP A 58 4.94 15.10 22.93
CA ASP A 58 4.81 16.28 23.78
C ASP A 58 3.88 16.03 24.98
N PRO A 59 4.15 16.63 26.17
CA PRO A 59 3.38 16.35 27.38
C PRO A 59 1.87 16.57 27.25
N LEU A 60 1.46 17.61 26.52
CA LEU A 60 0.04 17.90 26.28
C LEU A 60 -0.62 16.86 25.38
N ALA A 61 0.04 16.46 24.28
CA ALA A 61 -0.44 15.41 23.40
C ALA A 61 -0.56 14.06 24.12
N ARG A 62 0.42 13.71 24.97
CA ARG A 62 0.37 12.49 25.79
C ARG A 62 -0.77 12.51 26.80
N LYS A 63 -1.05 13.67 27.41
CA LYS A 63 -2.22 13.86 28.28
C LYS A 63 -3.53 13.65 27.50
N ALA A 64 -3.65 14.19 26.29
CA ALA A 64 -4.81 13.99 25.41
C ALA A 64 -5.00 12.50 25.06
N LEU A 65 -3.95 11.82 24.60
CA LEU A 65 -3.97 10.38 24.29
C LEU A 65 -4.37 9.53 25.50
N LYS A 66 -3.89 9.88 26.71
CA LYS A 66 -4.28 9.24 27.96
C LYS A 66 -5.78 9.43 28.26
N THR A 67 -6.32 10.62 28.03
CA THR A 67 -7.76 10.90 28.18
C THR A 67 -8.58 10.07 27.20
N ILE A 68 -8.21 10.04 25.92
CA ILE A 68 -8.87 9.20 24.90
C ILE A 68 -8.85 7.73 25.33
N GLY A 69 -7.70 7.22 25.79
CA GLY A 69 -7.58 5.85 26.28
C GLY A 69 -8.49 5.52 27.48
N LYS A 70 -8.78 6.50 28.35
CA LYS A 70 -9.75 6.33 29.45
C LYS A 70 -11.18 6.28 28.93
N LEU A 71 -11.55 7.18 28.02
CA LEU A 71 -12.87 7.21 27.39
C LEU A 71 -13.15 5.91 26.61
N CYS A 72 -12.21 5.47 25.79
CA CYS A 72 -12.28 4.20 25.07
C CYS A 72 -12.54 3.01 26.01
N LYS A 73 -11.83 2.93 27.13
CA LYS A 73 -12.07 1.89 28.16
C LYS A 73 -13.46 2.00 28.78
N GLN A 74 -13.91 3.20 29.12
CA GLN A 74 -15.21 3.44 29.74
C GLN A 74 -16.37 3.02 28.83
N TYR A 75 -16.22 3.19 27.51
CA TYR A 75 -17.28 2.93 26.53
C TYR A 75 -17.06 1.65 25.71
N HIS A 76 -16.08 0.82 26.05
CA HIS A 76 -15.75 -0.43 25.35
C HIS A 76 -15.46 -0.26 23.85
N ILE A 77 -14.76 0.83 23.50
CA ILE A 77 -14.30 1.17 22.16
C ILE A 77 -12.80 0.92 22.09
N GLN A 78 -12.28 0.43 20.95
CA GLN A 78 -10.84 0.25 20.79
C GLN A 78 -10.11 1.55 20.51
N ILE A 79 -8.86 1.64 20.98
CA ILE A 79 -7.97 2.76 20.66
C ILE A 79 -6.71 2.27 19.98
N TRP A 80 -6.47 2.78 18.78
CA TRP A 80 -5.18 2.70 18.10
C TRP A 80 -4.53 4.07 18.21
N ILE A 81 -3.22 4.11 18.46
CA ILE A 81 -2.44 5.34 18.48
C ILE A 81 -1.37 5.28 17.39
N GLY A 82 -1.08 6.39 16.71
CA GLY A 82 0.00 6.41 15.72
C GLY A 82 1.22 7.19 16.20
N PRO A 83 2.17 6.54 16.90
CA PRO A 83 3.43 7.15 17.28
C PRO A 83 4.42 7.05 16.13
N ASP A 84 4.09 7.64 14.99
CA ASP A 84 4.95 7.55 13.80
C ASP A 84 6.30 8.26 14.04
N PRO A 85 7.45 7.60 13.80
CA PRO A 85 8.76 8.19 14.07
C PRO A 85 9.01 9.47 13.27
N ARG A 86 8.38 9.65 12.11
CA ARG A 86 8.56 10.83 11.27
C ARG A 86 8.05 12.11 11.93
N PHE A 87 6.98 12.01 12.71
CA PHE A 87 6.41 13.12 13.49
C PHE A 87 7.24 13.50 14.72
N VAL A 88 8.35 12.81 14.98
CA VAL A 88 9.34 13.19 16.00
C VAL A 88 10.76 13.22 15.43
N SER A 89 10.91 13.30 14.09
CA SER A 89 12.22 13.16 13.42
C SER A 89 13.31 14.04 14.04
N ARG A 90 13.04 15.31 14.34
CA ARG A 90 14.03 16.23 14.96
C ARG A 90 14.53 15.75 16.33
N LYS A 91 13.68 15.08 17.11
CA LYS A 91 14.05 14.49 18.40
C LYS A 91 14.88 13.20 18.22
N LEU A 92 14.84 12.57 17.05
CA LEU A 92 15.56 11.34 16.72
C LEU A 92 16.92 11.61 16.06
N ILE A 93 16.99 12.54 15.10
CA ILE A 93 18.15 12.70 14.23
C ILE A 93 19.37 13.30 14.94
N MET A 94 19.21 14.09 16.01
CA MET A 94 20.29 14.59 16.91
C MET A 94 21.56 15.06 16.13
N PRO A 95 22.80 15.18 16.67
CA PRO A 95 23.97 15.49 15.82
C PRO A 95 24.31 14.42 14.78
N SER A 96 23.68 13.24 14.81
CA SER A 96 23.93 12.12 13.90
C SER A 96 23.52 12.37 12.45
N GLY A 97 22.73 13.42 12.18
CA GLY A 97 22.16 13.69 10.87
C GLY A 97 20.94 12.80 10.58
N GLY A 98 20.04 13.28 9.72
CA GLY A 98 18.88 12.48 9.28
C GLY A 98 19.22 11.53 8.14
N LEU A 99 18.18 11.05 7.45
CA LEU A 99 18.31 10.17 6.30
C LEU A 99 19.20 10.81 5.21
N GLU A 100 20.26 10.11 4.82
CA GLU A 100 21.00 10.40 3.59
C GLU A 100 20.21 9.89 2.38
N VAL A 101 20.10 10.73 1.35
CA VAL A 101 19.51 10.39 0.05
C VAL A 101 20.51 10.67 -1.08
N ILE A 102 20.26 10.04 -2.23
CA ILE A 102 20.94 10.33 -3.48
C ILE A 102 19.96 10.98 -4.47
N LEU A 103 20.40 12.02 -5.16
CA LEU A 103 19.60 12.85 -6.07
C LEU A 103 20.18 12.78 -7.48
N PHE A 104 19.33 12.55 -8.48
CA PHE A 104 19.77 12.36 -9.87
C PHE A 104 18.69 12.66 -10.93
N GLY A 105 17.59 13.32 -10.54
CA GLY A 105 16.51 13.76 -11.43
C GLY A 105 15.83 15.04 -10.94
N ASP A 106 15.04 15.66 -11.81
CA ASP A 106 14.16 16.79 -11.46
C ASP A 106 12.86 16.26 -10.81
N ARG A 107 12.51 16.85 -9.66
CA ARG A 107 11.37 16.46 -8.84
C ARG A 107 10.04 17.01 -9.34
N ALA A 108 10.06 18.04 -10.17
CA ALA A 108 8.85 18.70 -10.65
C ALA A 108 8.22 18.01 -11.87
N ARG A 109 8.93 17.05 -12.49
CA ARG A 109 8.61 16.49 -13.80
C ARG A 109 8.94 15.01 -13.85
N ALA A 110 7.95 14.16 -13.54
CA ALA A 110 8.09 12.70 -13.60
C ALA A 110 8.47 12.19 -15.02
N ASP A 111 8.36 13.03 -16.05
CA ASP A 111 8.66 12.77 -17.46
C ASP A 111 10.12 13.08 -17.88
N VAL A 112 10.93 13.74 -17.05
CA VAL A 112 12.33 14.09 -17.37
C VAL A 112 13.30 13.46 -16.36
N PHE A 113 13.59 12.17 -16.56
CA PHE A 113 14.43 11.39 -15.66
C PHE A 113 15.36 10.43 -16.39
N PRO A 114 16.67 10.37 -16.06
CA PRO A 114 17.43 11.21 -15.12
C PRO A 114 17.94 12.53 -15.73
N ASN A 115 18.52 13.42 -14.91
CA ASN A 115 19.13 14.67 -15.39
C ASN A 115 20.46 14.38 -16.11
N LEU A 116 20.48 14.59 -17.43
CA LEU A 116 21.66 14.43 -18.28
C LEU A 116 22.15 15.80 -18.78
N GLY A 117 23.44 16.08 -18.60
CA GLY A 117 24.10 17.27 -19.16
C GLY A 117 24.95 16.88 -20.38
N PRO A 118 24.91 17.62 -21.50
CA PRO A 118 25.80 17.33 -22.63
C PRO A 118 27.26 17.61 -22.24
N VAL A 119 28.19 16.82 -22.80
CA VAL A 119 29.63 17.10 -22.73
C VAL A 119 30.03 17.84 -24.00
N VAL A 120 30.36 19.13 -23.89
CA VAL A 120 30.72 19.98 -25.02
C VAL A 120 32.15 20.47 -24.85
N ASN A 121 33.03 20.15 -25.82
CA ASN A 121 34.46 20.45 -25.74
C ASN A 121 35.11 19.94 -24.45
N GLY A 122 34.64 18.78 -23.97
CA GLY A 122 35.04 18.14 -22.72
C GLY A 122 34.47 18.81 -21.45
N ALA A 123 33.80 19.95 -21.54
CA ALA A 123 33.14 20.57 -20.40
C ALA A 123 31.73 19.98 -20.20
N PHE A 124 31.29 19.88 -18.95
CA PHE A 124 29.92 19.46 -18.61
C PHE A 124 29.40 20.27 -17.44
N SER A 125 28.06 20.33 -17.35
CA SER A 125 27.32 20.82 -16.18
C SER A 125 26.04 19.98 -16.06
N VAL A 126 25.79 19.45 -14.87
CA VAL A 126 24.58 18.71 -14.51
C VAL A 126 24.00 19.36 -13.27
N ARG A 127 22.77 19.82 -13.33
CA ARG A 127 22.06 20.48 -12.23
C ARG A 127 20.96 19.58 -11.67
N CYS A 128 20.73 19.68 -10.36
CA CYS A 128 19.60 19.07 -9.67
C CYS A 128 19.03 20.07 -8.65
N ASP A 129 17.73 20.34 -8.76
CA ASP A 129 17.03 21.22 -7.82
C ASP A 129 16.75 20.47 -6.52
N ILE A 130 16.93 21.17 -5.39
CA ILE A 130 16.85 20.63 -4.03
C ILE A 130 15.81 21.37 -3.16
N SER A 131 14.84 22.02 -3.79
CA SER A 131 13.73 22.69 -3.10
C SER A 131 13.08 21.76 -2.07
N PRO A 132 12.63 22.29 -0.92
CA PRO A 132 11.90 21.50 0.06
C PRO A 132 10.71 20.77 -0.57
N ARG A 133 10.54 19.50 -0.21
CA ARG A 133 9.43 18.68 -0.70
C ARG A 133 8.32 18.68 0.31
N HIS A 134 7.14 19.17 -0.04
CA HIS A 134 5.97 19.09 0.83
C HIS A 134 5.57 17.63 1.09
N VAL A 135 5.30 17.30 2.36
CA VAL A 135 4.91 15.96 2.81
C VAL A 135 4.03 16.06 4.05
N HIS A 136 2.98 15.25 4.11
CA HIS A 136 2.07 15.28 5.25
C HIS A 136 2.48 14.36 6.41
N THR A 137 3.43 13.46 6.18
CA THR A 137 3.91 12.48 7.16
C THR A 137 5.06 13.01 8.03
N LEU A 138 5.42 14.29 7.91
CA LEU A 138 6.34 14.98 8.83
C LEU A 138 5.65 16.12 9.56
N GLN A 139 6.09 16.37 10.78
CA GLN A 139 5.61 17.47 11.61
C GLN A 139 5.85 18.83 10.94
N GLU A 140 7.02 19.02 10.32
CA GLU A 140 7.39 20.27 9.64
C GLU A 140 6.82 20.42 8.24
N VAL A 141 5.91 19.53 7.83
CA VAL A 141 5.21 19.50 6.54
C VAL A 141 6.09 19.48 5.28
N ALA A 142 7.42 19.42 5.43
CA ALA A 142 8.36 19.37 4.33
C ALA A 142 9.64 18.57 4.66
N ILE A 143 10.18 17.90 3.63
CA ILE A 143 11.54 17.36 3.64
C ILE A 143 12.50 18.43 3.14
N GLU A 144 13.44 18.81 3.98
CA GLU A 144 14.54 19.71 3.65
C GLU A 144 15.76 18.91 3.19
N TYR A 145 16.54 19.48 2.28
CA TYR A 145 17.74 18.84 1.72
C TYR A 145 18.97 19.68 2.02
N ALA A 146 19.91 19.10 2.75
CA ALA A 146 21.23 19.67 3.01
C ALA A 146 22.26 18.98 2.11
N PRO A 147 22.86 19.68 1.12
CA PRO A 147 23.86 19.10 0.22
C PRO A 147 25.04 18.49 0.97
N GLY A 148 25.42 17.26 0.60
CA GLY A 148 26.52 16.51 1.19
C GLY A 148 27.68 16.23 0.24
N GLY A 149 27.49 16.33 -1.09
CA GLY A 149 28.55 16.08 -2.05
C GLY A 149 28.09 15.47 -3.38
N ILE A 150 29.05 15.04 -4.19
CA ILE A 150 28.84 14.18 -5.36
C ILE A 150 29.25 12.76 -4.96
N GLU A 151 28.32 11.79 -5.01
CA GLU A 151 28.67 10.38 -4.80
C GLU A 151 29.35 9.80 -6.04
N ARG A 152 28.76 10.05 -7.22
CA ARG A 152 29.27 9.59 -8.52
C ARG A 152 28.93 10.54 -9.65
N LEU A 153 29.82 10.59 -10.64
CA LEU A 153 29.60 11.20 -11.95
C LEU A 153 29.98 10.18 -13.03
N TYR A 154 29.08 9.97 -13.99
CA TYR A 154 29.31 9.09 -15.13
C TYR A 154 29.32 9.88 -16.44
N ALA A 155 30.24 9.53 -17.33
CA ALA A 155 30.20 9.89 -18.74
C ALA A 155 29.53 8.73 -19.50
N LEU A 156 28.52 9.06 -20.28
CA LEU A 156 27.66 8.13 -20.99
C LEU A 156 27.70 8.40 -22.48
N ARG A 157 27.82 7.36 -23.30
CA ARG A 157 27.46 7.41 -24.71
C ARG A 157 26.14 6.67 -24.87
N MET A 158 25.13 7.36 -25.39
CA MET A 158 23.78 6.82 -25.54
C MET A 158 23.60 6.21 -26.93
N ASN A 159 22.67 5.26 -27.04
CA ASN A 159 22.09 4.90 -28.32
C ASN A 159 21.16 6.05 -28.79
N GLU A 160 21.15 6.37 -30.09
CA GLU A 160 20.27 7.42 -30.64
C GLU A 160 18.78 7.00 -30.60
N ASP A 161 18.51 5.70 -30.74
CA ASP A 161 17.15 5.15 -30.81
C ASP A 161 16.59 4.71 -29.44
N SER A 162 17.41 4.71 -28.38
CA SER A 162 16.98 4.33 -27.03
C SER A 162 17.73 5.09 -25.94
N LEU A 163 17.08 5.34 -24.79
CA LEU A 163 17.74 5.90 -23.60
C LEU A 163 18.66 4.88 -22.89
N THR A 164 19.28 3.97 -23.65
CA THR A 164 20.21 2.95 -23.17
C THR A 164 21.65 3.41 -23.44
N PRO A 165 22.52 3.51 -22.42
CA PRO A 165 23.92 3.78 -22.63
C PRO A 165 24.63 2.55 -23.23
N VAL A 166 25.36 2.78 -24.32
CA VAL A 166 26.26 1.79 -24.95
C VAL A 166 27.66 1.81 -24.32
N GLU A 167 28.02 2.92 -23.68
CA GLU A 167 29.28 3.04 -22.96
C GLU A 167 29.09 3.89 -21.69
N VAL A 168 29.66 3.45 -20.58
CA VAL A 168 29.59 4.12 -19.28
C VAL A 168 30.97 4.16 -18.65
N GLN A 169 31.45 5.35 -18.28
CA GLN A 169 32.72 5.54 -17.58
C GLN A 169 32.54 6.38 -16.31
N ASP A 170 33.08 5.91 -15.18
CA ASP A 170 33.15 6.71 -13.95
C ASP A 170 34.18 7.84 -14.15
N VAL A 171 33.71 9.07 -14.04
CA VAL A 171 34.49 10.31 -14.20
C VAL A 171 34.37 11.21 -12.96
N SER A 172 33.97 10.64 -11.82
CA SER A 172 33.85 11.33 -10.54
C SER A 172 35.07 12.19 -10.15
N PRO A 173 36.33 11.76 -10.40
CA PRO A 173 37.50 12.59 -10.06
C PRO A 173 37.58 13.94 -10.78
N TYR A 174 36.84 14.13 -11.88
CA TYR A 174 36.83 15.38 -12.67
C TYR A 174 35.70 16.34 -12.27
N ALA A 175 34.84 15.92 -11.33
CA ALA A 175 33.68 16.67 -10.91
C ALA A 175 34.01 17.70 -9.83
N ARG A 176 33.38 18.87 -9.92
CA ARG A 176 33.31 19.88 -8.88
C ARG A 176 31.86 20.06 -8.47
N LEU A 177 31.63 20.25 -7.17
CA LEU A 177 30.31 20.57 -6.63
C LEU A 177 30.18 22.09 -6.53
N PHE A 178 29.05 22.61 -7.01
CA PHE A 178 28.55 23.93 -6.68
C PHE A 178 27.19 23.80 -6.01
N TYR A 179 26.93 24.61 -4.98
CA TYR A 179 25.63 24.70 -4.32
C TYR A 179 25.18 26.15 -4.33
N ASN A 180 24.05 26.42 -4.99
CA ASN A 180 23.40 27.72 -4.95
C ASN A 180 22.30 27.69 -3.89
N ALA A 181 22.59 28.23 -2.72
CA ALA A 181 21.64 28.27 -1.61
C ALA A 181 20.44 29.17 -1.86
N ARG A 182 20.58 30.22 -2.67
CA ARG A 182 19.50 31.16 -3.01
C ARG A 182 18.47 30.53 -3.93
N ASP A 183 18.95 29.84 -4.96
CA ASP A 183 18.11 29.27 -6.02
C ASP A 183 17.82 27.77 -5.79
N HIS A 184 18.22 27.24 -4.61
CA HIS A 184 17.99 25.87 -4.15
C HIS A 184 18.37 24.78 -5.16
N TYR A 185 19.60 24.80 -5.68
CA TYR A 185 20.10 23.72 -6.54
C TYR A 185 21.56 23.34 -6.27
N VAL A 186 21.89 22.10 -6.58
CA VAL A 186 23.26 21.59 -6.67
C VAL A 186 23.66 21.36 -8.11
N GLU A 187 24.94 21.54 -8.39
CA GLU A 187 25.51 21.38 -9.72
C GLU A 187 26.82 20.60 -9.66
N ALA A 188 26.95 19.62 -10.56
CA ALA A 188 28.19 18.93 -10.85
C ALA A 188 28.72 19.48 -12.17
N PHE A 189 29.89 20.11 -12.13
CA PHE A 189 30.51 20.69 -13.31
C PHE A 189 32.00 20.37 -13.36
N GLY A 190 32.60 20.44 -14.55
CA GLY A 190 34.01 20.15 -14.71
C GLY A 190 34.45 20.02 -16.16
N LYS A 191 35.70 19.56 -16.33
CA LYS A 191 36.30 19.30 -17.64
C LYS A 191 36.87 17.88 -17.68
N LEU A 192 36.39 17.09 -18.62
CA LEU A 192 36.83 15.73 -18.91
C LEU A 192 38.07 15.72 -19.81
N PRO A 193 38.90 14.66 -19.74
CA PRO A 193 40.05 14.46 -20.62
C PRO A 193 39.69 14.47 -22.11
N ALA A 194 40.71 14.67 -22.98
CA ALA A 194 40.56 14.78 -24.43
C ALA A 194 39.77 13.63 -25.08
N ARG A 195 39.86 12.40 -24.56
CA ARG A 195 39.12 11.23 -25.07
C ARG A 195 37.59 11.38 -25.04
N PHE A 196 37.06 12.30 -24.24
CA PHE A 196 35.62 12.60 -24.15
C PHE A 196 35.21 13.82 -24.99
N GLN A 197 36.12 14.38 -25.78
CA GLN A 197 35.83 15.47 -26.73
C GLN A 197 35.41 14.93 -28.09
N GLU A 198 35.68 13.65 -28.37
CA GLU A 198 35.28 12.95 -29.58
C GLU A 198 34.01 12.14 -29.31
N GLY A 199 32.93 12.44 -30.05
CA GLY A 199 31.62 11.77 -29.94
C GLY A 199 30.60 12.48 -29.01
N GLU A 200 29.35 12.01 -29.06
CA GLU A 200 28.24 12.58 -28.27
C GLU A 200 28.18 12.00 -26.86
N TRP A 201 29.00 12.56 -25.97
CA TRP A 201 29.00 12.20 -24.56
C TRP A 201 27.97 13.02 -23.76
N LYS A 202 27.34 12.37 -22.78
CA LYS A 202 26.48 12.99 -21.75
C LYS A 202 27.04 12.70 -20.37
N ALA A 203 26.79 13.59 -19.42
CA ALA A 203 27.17 13.45 -18.02
C ALA A 203 25.93 13.17 -17.17
N LEU A 204 26.03 12.21 -16.25
CA LEU A 204 25.02 11.88 -15.25
C LEU A 204 25.63 11.99 -13.86
N ALA A 205 25.06 12.85 -13.01
CA ALA A 205 25.55 13.09 -11.66
C ALA A 205 24.59 12.54 -10.60
N PHE A 206 25.15 11.97 -9.53
CA PHE A 206 24.46 11.51 -8.35
C PHE A 206 24.92 12.34 -7.14
N PHE A 207 24.06 13.23 -6.67
CA PHE A 207 24.34 14.12 -5.54
C PHE A 207 23.91 13.48 -4.22
N ARG A 208 24.68 13.66 -3.15
CA ARG A 208 24.26 13.28 -1.79
C ARG A 208 23.62 14.46 -1.11
N ALA A 209 22.55 14.20 -0.37
CA ALA A 209 21.97 15.15 0.56
C ALA A 209 21.58 14.45 1.87
N SER A 210 21.70 15.16 2.98
CA SER A 210 21.07 14.79 4.25
C SER A 210 19.70 15.44 4.34
N THR A 211 18.76 14.82 5.06
CA THR A 211 17.41 15.34 5.23
C THR A 211 17.04 15.52 6.71
N ASN A 212 15.92 16.17 6.98
CA ASN A 212 15.26 16.19 8.30
C ASN A 212 14.41 14.93 8.58
N HIS A 213 14.45 13.94 7.69
CA HIS A 213 13.69 12.69 7.83
C HIS A 213 14.45 11.68 8.70
N VAL A 214 13.73 10.89 9.50
CA VAL A 214 14.30 9.76 10.25
C VAL A 214 14.94 8.72 9.31
N ASP A 215 16.07 8.15 9.71
CA ASP A 215 16.67 6.99 9.04
C ASP A 215 16.29 5.70 9.77
N PHE A 216 15.38 4.93 9.18
CA PHE A 216 14.98 3.62 9.71
C PHE A 216 16.14 2.60 9.75
N ALA A 217 17.21 2.83 8.99
CA ALA A 217 18.42 2.01 9.01
C ALA A 217 19.35 2.35 10.19
N ASP A 218 19.21 3.53 10.80
CA ASP A 218 20.07 3.97 11.89
C ASP A 218 19.62 3.35 13.22
N ARG A 219 20.52 2.58 13.83
CA ARG A 219 20.23 1.85 15.07
C ARG A 219 20.12 2.77 16.29
N ALA A 220 20.80 3.90 16.30
CA ALA A 220 20.73 4.87 17.40
C ALA A 220 19.40 5.62 17.33
N GLN A 221 19.01 6.11 16.16
CA GLN A 221 17.71 6.76 15.96
C GLN A 221 16.56 5.81 16.30
N MET A 222 16.57 4.58 15.79
CA MET A 222 15.51 3.61 16.08
C MET A 222 15.48 3.17 17.55
N ARG A 223 16.62 3.11 18.25
CA ARG A 223 16.63 2.85 19.70
C ARG A 223 15.97 3.99 20.46
N ARG A 224 16.36 5.23 20.15
CA ARG A 224 15.79 6.43 20.77
C ARG A 224 14.28 6.51 20.54
N TYR A 225 13.83 6.20 19.34
CA TYR A 225 12.42 6.10 19.01
C TYR A 225 11.68 5.10 19.90
N LEU A 226 12.21 3.88 20.08
CA LEU A 226 11.57 2.87 20.93
C LEU A 226 11.54 3.26 22.41
N GLU A 227 12.55 3.99 22.91
CA GLU A 227 12.51 4.60 24.26
C GLU A 227 11.33 5.57 24.39
N MET A 228 11.14 6.45 23.40
CA MET A 228 10.04 7.41 23.39
C MET A 228 8.65 6.73 23.30
N VAL A 229 8.55 5.61 22.59
CA VAL A 229 7.34 4.77 22.60
C VAL A 229 7.10 4.16 23.99
N GLY A 230 8.17 3.75 24.69
CA GLY A 230 8.13 3.30 26.07
C GLY A 230 7.57 4.36 27.04
N ASP A 231 7.92 5.63 26.83
CA ASP A 231 7.42 6.74 27.65
C ASP A 231 5.89 6.87 27.58
N LEU A 232 5.27 6.62 26.42
CA LEU A 232 3.80 6.63 26.28
C LEU A 232 3.16 5.64 27.25
N LYS A 233 3.70 4.42 27.33
CA LYS A 233 3.21 3.40 28.26
C LYS A 233 3.46 3.81 29.71
N ALA A 234 4.65 4.32 30.02
CA ALA A 234 5.04 4.72 31.37
C ALA A 234 4.15 5.84 31.93
N GLU A 235 3.68 6.75 31.08
CA GLU A 235 2.79 7.86 31.46
C GLU A 235 1.30 7.47 31.50
N GLY A 236 0.98 6.22 31.16
CA GLY A 236 -0.34 5.63 31.28
C GLY A 236 -1.20 5.75 30.03
N CYS A 237 -0.62 5.98 28.85
CA CYS A 237 -1.35 5.84 27.58
C CYS A 237 -1.73 4.38 27.35
N HIS A 238 -3.00 4.14 27.02
CA HIS A 238 -3.51 2.83 26.64
C HIS A 238 -3.56 2.73 25.12
N ALA A 239 -3.21 1.57 24.59
CA ALA A 239 -3.25 1.26 23.17
C ALA A 239 -3.66 -0.21 22.99
N ASP A 240 -4.73 -0.43 22.22
CA ASP A 240 -5.09 -1.76 21.71
C ASP A 240 -4.35 -2.03 20.39
N GLY A 241 -4.08 -0.96 19.62
CA GLY A 241 -3.32 -1.00 18.38
C GLY A 241 -2.34 0.15 18.21
N LEU A 242 -1.40 -0.03 17.29
CA LEU A 242 -0.40 0.96 16.93
C LEU A 242 -0.30 1.10 15.41
N MET A 243 0.02 2.29 14.91
CA MET A 243 0.14 2.53 13.47
C MET A 243 1.28 3.48 13.13
N TRP A 244 1.91 3.24 11.97
CA TRP A 244 2.72 4.20 11.23
C TRP A 244 1.97 4.47 9.93
N ASP A 245 1.74 5.74 9.61
CA ASP A 245 0.90 6.14 8.48
C ASP A 245 1.71 6.11 7.18
N GLU A 246 1.50 5.15 6.28
CA GLU A 246 2.29 4.98 5.05
C GLU A 246 3.81 4.89 5.34
N PRO A 247 4.26 3.84 6.07
CA PRO A 247 5.65 3.68 6.44
C PRO A 247 6.56 3.66 5.21
N GLY A 248 7.51 4.59 5.17
CA GLY A 248 8.41 4.75 4.04
C GLY A 248 9.40 5.89 4.23
N PHE A 249 10.39 5.95 3.35
CA PHE A 249 11.35 7.06 3.31
C PHE A 249 10.83 8.30 2.56
N THR A 250 9.62 8.24 2.00
CA THR A 250 8.93 9.36 1.33
C THR A 250 9.78 10.06 0.25
N CYS A 251 10.50 9.27 -0.54
CA CYS A 251 11.26 9.79 -1.69
C CYS A 251 10.38 9.87 -2.96
N THR A 252 10.86 10.56 -4.00
CA THR A 252 10.18 10.71 -5.31
C THR A 252 11.08 10.24 -6.44
N TYR A 253 10.55 10.27 -7.68
CA TYR A 253 11.36 10.13 -8.89
C TYR A 253 12.64 10.97 -8.81
N GLY A 254 13.77 10.30 -9.05
CA GLY A 254 15.12 10.86 -8.96
C GLY A 254 15.66 11.18 -7.58
N THR A 255 15.03 10.67 -6.53
CA THR A 255 15.57 10.65 -5.16
C THR A 255 15.48 9.24 -4.59
N LEU A 256 16.57 8.70 -4.05
CA LEU A 256 16.56 7.40 -3.38
C LEU A 256 17.18 7.45 -1.98
N PRO A 257 16.63 6.71 -0.99
CA PRO A 257 17.26 6.52 0.32
C PRO A 257 18.65 5.90 0.14
N PHE A 258 19.71 6.46 0.74
CA PHE A 258 21.10 6.10 0.48
C PHE A 258 21.98 5.97 1.73
N SER A 259 21.38 5.79 2.90
CA SER A 259 22.12 5.74 4.17
C SER A 259 23.13 4.58 4.25
N PRO A 260 24.14 4.66 5.15
CA PRO A 260 25.12 3.58 5.34
C PRO A 260 24.49 2.22 5.63
N GLY A 261 23.35 2.19 6.34
CA GLY A 261 22.62 0.95 6.63
C GLY A 261 22.02 0.30 5.38
N ILE A 262 21.47 1.11 4.46
CA ILE A 262 20.92 0.65 3.18
C ILE A 262 22.03 0.12 2.26
N ARG A 263 23.14 0.84 2.15
CA ARG A 263 24.31 0.40 1.36
C ARG A 263 24.88 -0.93 1.85
N LYS A 264 24.99 -1.12 3.17
CA LYS A 264 25.38 -2.40 3.77
C LYS A 264 24.34 -3.51 3.53
N SER A 265 23.06 -3.17 3.52
CA SER A 265 21.99 -4.12 3.19
C SER A 265 22.11 -4.61 1.74
N TYR A 266 22.35 -3.70 0.79
CA TYR A 266 22.63 -4.03 -0.60
C TYR A 266 23.89 -4.88 -0.77
N GLU A 267 24.99 -4.50 -0.11
CA GLU A 267 26.26 -5.21 -0.21
C GLU A 267 26.14 -6.67 0.27
N ARG A 268 25.35 -6.92 1.32
CA ARG A 268 25.03 -8.30 1.75
C ARG A 268 24.25 -9.10 0.71
N LEU A 269 23.40 -8.46 -0.10
CA LEU A 269 22.62 -9.13 -1.14
C LEU A 269 23.44 -9.40 -2.42
N ARG A 270 24.38 -8.52 -2.76
CA ARG A 270 25.11 -8.56 -4.03
C ARG A 270 26.58 -8.96 -3.92
N GLY A 271 27.14 -8.98 -2.71
CA GLY A 271 28.56 -9.21 -2.46
C GLY A 271 29.47 -8.06 -2.92
N ARG A 272 28.90 -6.88 -3.24
CA ARG A 272 29.62 -5.69 -3.70
C ARG A 272 28.85 -4.42 -3.39
N THR A 273 29.55 -3.29 -3.36
CA THR A 273 28.95 -1.98 -3.10
C THR A 273 28.12 -1.47 -4.28
N VAL A 274 27.08 -0.68 -4.01
CA VAL A 274 26.20 -0.11 -5.05
C VAL A 274 26.88 1.00 -5.86
N GLY A 275 27.90 1.66 -5.30
CA GLY A 275 28.55 2.85 -5.86
C GLY A 275 28.87 2.73 -7.36
N PRO A 276 29.65 1.71 -7.81
CA PRO A 276 29.98 1.51 -9.22
C PRO A 276 28.79 1.18 -10.15
N GLU A 277 27.65 0.80 -9.58
CA GLU A 277 26.45 0.39 -10.31
C GLU A 277 25.31 1.41 -10.19
N LEU A 278 25.54 2.57 -9.56
CA LEU A 278 24.52 3.59 -9.31
C LEU A 278 23.77 4.02 -10.57
N TRP A 279 24.47 4.14 -11.71
CA TRP A 279 23.84 4.51 -12.98
C TRP A 279 22.72 3.55 -13.42
N LYS A 280 22.79 2.27 -13.01
CA LYS A 280 21.78 1.25 -13.34
C LYS A 280 20.49 1.40 -12.54
N LEU A 281 20.50 2.20 -11.47
CA LEU A 281 19.27 2.60 -10.78
C LEU A 281 18.50 3.66 -11.57
N ALA A 282 19.19 4.41 -12.43
CA ALA A 282 18.62 5.49 -13.24
C ALA A 282 18.30 5.08 -14.67
N LEU A 283 19.17 4.26 -15.28
CA LEU A 283 19.11 3.92 -16.70
C LEU A 283 19.04 2.40 -16.89
N GLU A 284 18.45 1.99 -18.00
CA GLU A 284 18.53 0.60 -18.46
C GLU A 284 19.95 0.31 -18.97
N SER A 285 20.28 -0.97 -19.09
CA SER A 285 21.56 -1.44 -19.61
C SER A 285 21.30 -2.41 -20.76
N GLU A 286 22.12 -2.35 -21.80
CA GLU A 286 21.97 -3.20 -22.99
C GLU A 286 22.00 -4.70 -22.66
N ASP A 287 22.81 -5.07 -21.67
CA ASP A 287 22.94 -6.46 -21.17
C ASP A 287 21.83 -6.89 -20.18
N GLY A 288 20.87 -6.01 -19.88
CA GLY A 288 19.80 -6.26 -18.90
C GLY A 288 20.27 -6.34 -17.44
N SER A 289 21.55 -6.11 -17.14
CA SER A 289 22.10 -6.22 -15.78
C SER A 289 21.50 -5.23 -14.77
N HIS A 290 20.92 -4.12 -15.24
CA HIS A 290 20.18 -3.16 -14.42
C HIS A 290 19.03 -3.80 -13.64
N VAL A 291 18.35 -4.81 -14.22
CA VAL A 291 17.24 -5.54 -13.58
C VAL A 291 17.63 -6.09 -12.22
N ARG A 292 18.78 -6.80 -12.16
CA ARG A 292 19.27 -7.40 -10.91
C ARG A 292 19.76 -6.35 -9.91
N VAL A 293 20.25 -5.21 -10.39
CA VAL A 293 20.72 -4.12 -9.53
C VAL A 293 19.54 -3.42 -8.88
N ARG A 294 18.51 -3.04 -9.64
CA ARG A 294 17.28 -2.41 -9.15
C ARG A 294 16.56 -3.31 -8.16
N ALA A 295 16.31 -4.58 -8.53
CA ALA A 295 15.64 -5.54 -7.66
C ALA A 295 16.37 -5.69 -6.30
N ALA A 296 17.69 -5.85 -6.31
CA ALA A 296 18.46 -5.98 -5.07
C ALA A 296 18.48 -4.68 -4.24
N TYR A 297 18.47 -3.52 -4.88
CA TYR A 297 18.47 -2.23 -4.21
C TYR A 297 17.13 -1.95 -3.51
N TYR A 298 16.01 -2.12 -4.21
CA TYR A 298 14.69 -1.91 -3.62
C TYR A 298 14.38 -2.94 -2.53
N GLN A 299 14.79 -4.20 -2.70
CA GLN A 299 14.75 -5.21 -1.63
C GLN A 299 15.61 -4.82 -0.41
N ALA A 300 16.77 -4.19 -0.63
CA ALA A 300 17.62 -3.73 0.47
C ALA A 300 16.94 -2.64 1.30
N ILE A 301 16.25 -1.70 0.64
CA ILE A 301 15.47 -0.64 1.27
C ILE A 301 14.30 -1.23 2.07
N GLN A 302 13.49 -2.08 1.45
CA GLN A 302 12.32 -2.67 2.10
C GLN A 302 12.69 -3.55 3.28
N ARG A 303 13.79 -4.31 3.19
CA ARG A 303 14.29 -5.10 4.32
C ARG A 303 14.60 -4.23 5.53
N VAL A 304 15.25 -3.09 5.34
CA VAL A 304 15.59 -2.17 6.43
C VAL A 304 14.31 -1.68 7.13
N LEU A 305 13.33 -1.23 6.33
CA LEU A 305 12.07 -0.70 6.85
C LEU A 305 11.22 -1.78 7.53
N ASN A 306 11.14 -2.99 6.97
CA ASN A 306 10.45 -4.13 7.56
C ASN A 306 11.12 -4.56 8.88
N GLU A 307 12.46 -4.57 8.95
CA GLU A 307 13.18 -4.84 10.21
C GLU A 307 12.90 -3.79 11.29
N ALA A 308 12.76 -2.51 10.92
CA ALA A 308 12.39 -1.44 11.83
C ALA A 308 10.97 -1.63 12.38
N ASN A 309 10.01 -1.92 11.51
CA ASN A 309 8.63 -2.24 11.90
C ASN A 309 8.54 -3.49 12.80
N LEU A 310 9.28 -4.56 12.48
CA LEU A 310 9.33 -5.76 13.33
C LEU A 310 9.91 -5.46 14.73
N ARG A 311 10.87 -4.54 14.86
CA ARG A 311 11.39 -4.11 16.17
C ARG A 311 10.33 -3.31 16.93
N PHE A 312 9.69 -2.36 16.27
CA PHE A 312 8.58 -1.61 16.83
C PHE A 312 7.47 -2.54 17.32
N MET A 313 7.12 -3.57 16.55
CA MET A 313 6.09 -4.52 16.93
C MET A 313 6.44 -5.45 18.07
N ARG A 314 7.70 -5.85 18.19
CA ARG A 314 8.14 -6.59 19.37
C ARG A 314 8.05 -5.73 20.62
N GLU A 315 8.42 -4.45 20.51
CA GLU A 315 8.36 -3.51 21.63
C GLU A 315 6.91 -3.19 22.03
N ALA A 316 6.04 -2.95 21.05
CA ALA A 316 4.61 -2.80 21.24
C ALA A 316 4.00 -3.96 22.05
N LYS A 317 4.26 -5.20 21.63
CA LYS A 317 3.76 -6.40 22.31
C LYS A 317 4.34 -6.58 23.70
N ARG A 318 5.57 -6.10 23.93
CA ARG A 318 6.20 -6.07 25.26
C ARG A 318 5.50 -5.08 26.20
N LEU A 319 5.12 -3.91 25.69
CA LEU A 319 4.54 -2.81 26.47
C LEU A 319 3.04 -2.96 26.75
N TRP A 320 2.26 -3.40 25.75
CA TRP A 320 0.79 -3.48 25.82
C TRP A 320 0.24 -4.91 25.75
N GLY A 321 1.08 -5.91 25.47
CA GLY A 321 0.74 -7.34 25.52
C GLY A 321 0.65 -8.02 24.15
N PRO A 322 0.56 -9.35 24.11
CA PRO A 322 0.59 -10.11 22.85
C PRO A 322 -0.62 -9.87 21.94
N GLY A 323 -1.73 -9.34 22.49
CA GLY A 323 -2.93 -8.98 21.75
C GLY A 323 -2.87 -7.63 21.04
N THR A 324 -1.80 -6.84 21.23
CA THR A 324 -1.66 -5.54 20.57
C THR A 324 -1.57 -5.70 19.06
N VAL A 325 -2.44 -4.98 18.36
CA VAL A 325 -2.52 -4.98 16.90
C VAL A 325 -1.63 -3.91 16.29
N SER A 326 -1.29 -4.06 15.01
CA SER A 326 -0.62 -3.03 14.24
C SER A 326 -0.85 -3.12 12.76
N GLY A 327 -0.99 -1.93 12.19
CA GLY A 327 -1.06 -1.68 10.77
C GLY A 327 -2.10 -0.63 10.42
N ILE A 328 -1.87 -0.02 9.27
CA ILE A 328 -2.73 0.83 8.45
C ILE A 328 -2.25 0.58 7.00
N HIS A 329 -2.49 1.41 6.00
CA HIS A 329 -1.94 1.21 4.65
C HIS A 329 -0.42 1.47 4.57
N ASP A 330 0.26 0.87 3.56
CA ASP A 330 1.72 0.96 3.35
C ASP A 330 2.15 1.94 2.25
N THR A 331 1.23 2.33 1.38
CA THR A 331 1.53 2.96 0.10
C THR A 331 0.76 4.26 -0.06
N TRP A 332 1.32 5.17 -0.86
CA TRP A 332 0.78 6.47 -1.28
C TRP A 332 0.02 6.44 -2.60
N HIS A 333 0.49 5.64 -3.56
CA HIS A 333 0.05 5.65 -4.95
C HIS A 333 -0.18 4.24 -5.53
N PHE A 334 0.13 3.17 -4.79
CA PHE A 334 -0.05 1.80 -5.29
C PHE A 334 -1.52 1.49 -5.60
N GLU A 335 -2.46 2.05 -4.84
CA GLU A 335 -3.90 1.95 -5.10
C GLU A 335 -4.30 2.59 -6.44
N SER A 336 -3.48 3.52 -6.95
CA SER A 336 -3.57 4.09 -8.29
C SER A 336 -2.80 3.28 -9.35
N ALA A 337 -2.32 2.09 -8.99
CA ALA A 337 -1.41 1.24 -9.78
C ALA A 337 -0.08 1.94 -10.16
N ASP A 338 0.32 2.96 -9.39
CA ASP A 338 1.61 3.63 -9.53
C ASP A 338 2.64 2.94 -8.63
N MET A 339 3.67 2.40 -9.26
CA MET A 339 4.71 1.61 -8.62
C MET A 339 5.85 2.46 -8.06
N CYS A 340 5.76 3.80 -8.15
CA CYS A 340 6.79 4.71 -7.69
C CYS A 340 7.14 4.51 -6.20
N ASP A 341 6.15 4.25 -5.36
CA ASP A 341 6.32 4.05 -3.92
C ASP A 341 7.29 2.91 -3.59
N MET A 342 7.09 1.77 -4.26
CA MET A 342 7.89 0.59 -3.99
C MET A 342 9.34 0.76 -4.50
N ASN A 343 9.54 1.61 -5.50
CA ASN A 343 10.87 1.97 -6.02
C ASN A 343 11.58 3.01 -5.13
N HIS A 344 10.86 3.89 -4.46
CA HIS A 344 11.43 5.00 -3.68
C HIS A 344 11.47 4.76 -2.16
N GLY A 345 11.05 3.57 -1.71
CA GLY A 345 11.29 3.11 -0.34
C GLY A 345 10.08 3.12 0.59
N SER A 346 8.87 3.02 0.05
CA SER A 346 7.71 2.50 0.77
C SER A 346 7.79 0.97 0.86
N LEU A 347 7.02 0.36 1.75
CA LEU A 347 7.01 -1.09 1.89
C LEU A 347 6.23 -1.76 0.73
N ASP A 348 6.76 -2.89 0.25
CA ASP A 348 5.97 -3.88 -0.46
C ASP A 348 4.86 -4.40 0.48
N LEU A 349 3.59 -4.28 0.07
CA LEU A 349 2.41 -4.76 0.81
C LEU A 349 2.56 -6.21 1.32
N TRP A 350 3.08 -7.11 0.49
CA TRP A 350 3.20 -8.53 0.85
C TRP A 350 4.34 -8.77 1.84
N GLN A 351 5.46 -8.08 1.68
CA GLN A 351 6.56 -8.16 2.65
C GLN A 351 6.18 -7.48 3.98
N ALA A 352 5.47 -6.35 3.93
CA ALA A 352 4.98 -5.61 5.09
C ALA A 352 4.06 -6.45 5.97
N GLY A 353 3.28 -7.35 5.35
CA GLY A 353 2.40 -8.28 6.05
C GLY A 353 3.09 -9.12 7.14
N GLN A 354 4.42 -9.33 7.04
CA GLN A 354 5.20 -10.01 8.08
C GLN A 354 5.32 -9.20 9.38
N SER A 355 5.24 -7.87 9.27
CA SER A 355 5.35 -6.94 10.39
C SER A 355 4.00 -6.38 10.86
N LYS A 356 2.90 -6.75 10.20
CA LYS A 356 1.54 -6.32 10.54
C LYS A 356 0.73 -7.46 11.15
N THR A 357 -0.36 -7.11 11.83
CA THR A 357 -1.28 -8.10 12.41
C THR A 357 -2.47 -8.42 11.52
N GLY A 358 -2.72 -7.63 10.48
CA GLY A 358 -3.82 -7.77 9.52
C GLY A 358 -3.39 -7.42 8.10
N GLY A 359 -4.32 -7.53 7.16
CA GLY A 359 -4.21 -6.94 5.82
C GLY A 359 -4.70 -5.51 5.84
N PHE A 360 -4.01 -4.62 5.15
CA PHE A 360 -4.35 -3.21 5.14
C PHE A 360 -4.03 -2.62 3.77
N VAL A 361 -4.98 -1.88 3.22
CA VAL A 361 -4.82 -1.15 1.96
C VAL A 361 -5.49 0.21 2.06
N ASP A 362 -5.10 1.12 1.17
CA ASP A 362 -5.81 2.37 0.93
C ASP A 362 -6.47 2.35 -0.45
N LEU A 363 -7.51 3.14 -0.62
CA LEU A 363 -8.13 3.45 -1.90
C LEU A 363 -8.78 4.84 -1.82
N GLY A 364 -8.03 5.84 -2.28
CA GLY A 364 -8.51 7.20 -2.50
C GLY A 364 -9.19 7.38 -3.86
N GLY A 365 -9.68 8.60 -4.11
CA GLY A 365 -10.23 8.99 -5.41
C GLY A 365 -11.49 8.23 -5.81
N ILE A 366 -12.24 7.70 -4.83
CA ILE A 366 -13.43 6.88 -5.11
C ILE A 366 -14.53 7.69 -5.80
N ASP A 367 -14.44 9.02 -5.81
CA ASP A 367 -15.32 9.90 -6.57
C ASP A 367 -15.35 9.55 -8.07
N LYS A 368 -14.26 9.01 -8.60
CA LYS A 368 -14.17 8.49 -9.97
C LYS A 368 -15.13 7.33 -10.24
N LEU A 369 -15.64 6.65 -9.20
CA LEU A 369 -16.62 5.57 -9.32
C LEU A 369 -18.05 6.09 -9.59
N ARG A 370 -18.27 7.42 -9.59
CA ARG A 370 -19.54 8.02 -10.03
C ARG A 370 -19.92 7.57 -11.44
N ASP A 371 -18.92 7.35 -12.31
CA ASP A 371 -19.12 6.74 -13.61
C ASP A 371 -18.94 5.22 -13.53
N SER A 372 -20.02 4.47 -13.77
CA SER A 372 -20.00 3.01 -13.79
C SER A 372 -19.07 2.41 -14.85
N ALA A 373 -18.72 3.17 -15.89
CA ALA A 373 -17.78 2.77 -16.94
C ALA A 373 -16.32 3.16 -16.63
N ALA A 374 -16.06 3.85 -15.51
CA ALA A 374 -14.73 4.31 -15.18
C ALA A 374 -13.75 3.13 -15.03
N PRO A 375 -12.53 3.23 -15.57
CA PRO A 375 -11.46 2.26 -15.31
C PRO A 375 -11.14 2.09 -13.83
N TRP A 376 -11.49 3.09 -12.99
CA TRP A 376 -11.28 3.07 -11.55
C TRP A 376 -11.95 1.89 -10.82
N ASN A 377 -12.97 1.27 -11.42
CA ASN A 377 -13.56 0.03 -10.89
C ASN A 377 -12.53 -1.12 -10.78
N ALA A 378 -11.50 -1.14 -11.63
CA ALA A 378 -10.40 -2.09 -11.53
C ALA A 378 -9.58 -1.90 -10.25
N HIS A 379 -9.44 -0.66 -9.79
CA HIS A 379 -8.71 -0.33 -8.56
C HIS A 379 -9.51 -0.76 -7.33
N LEU A 380 -10.83 -0.50 -7.29
CA LEU A 380 -11.71 -0.99 -6.23
C LEU A 380 -11.69 -2.52 -6.13
N ALA A 381 -11.80 -3.20 -7.26
CA ALA A 381 -11.72 -4.65 -7.37
C ALA A 381 -10.37 -5.17 -6.84
N ALA A 382 -9.26 -4.65 -7.38
CA ALA A 382 -7.92 -5.09 -7.05
C ALA A 382 -7.60 -4.88 -5.57
N MET A 383 -7.80 -3.67 -5.04
CA MET A 383 -7.46 -3.35 -3.66
C MET A 383 -8.31 -4.12 -2.65
N SER A 384 -9.59 -4.37 -2.95
CA SER A 384 -10.44 -5.18 -2.09
C SER A 384 -9.96 -6.64 -1.99
N VAL A 385 -9.58 -7.25 -3.12
CA VAL A 385 -9.06 -8.62 -3.16
C VAL A 385 -7.68 -8.70 -2.51
N ILE A 386 -6.77 -7.80 -2.86
CA ILE A 386 -5.41 -7.72 -2.26
C ILE A 386 -5.52 -7.59 -0.74
N CYS A 387 -6.40 -6.72 -0.24
CA CYS A 387 -6.62 -6.54 1.19
C CYS A 387 -7.06 -7.84 1.88
N ALA A 388 -8.05 -8.52 1.32
CA ALA A 388 -8.52 -9.81 1.83
C ALA A 388 -7.41 -10.87 1.79
N SER A 389 -6.60 -10.93 0.73
CA SER A 389 -5.46 -11.85 0.60
C SER A 389 -4.39 -11.60 1.65
N LEU A 390 -3.97 -10.34 1.85
CA LEU A 390 -3.03 -9.94 2.91
C LEU A 390 -3.59 -10.31 4.28
N GLY A 391 -4.88 -10.03 4.51
CA GLY A 391 -5.56 -10.37 5.75
C GLY A 391 -5.55 -11.86 6.04
N ARG A 392 -5.82 -12.70 5.05
CA ARG A 392 -5.89 -14.15 5.20
C ARG A 392 -4.54 -14.78 5.58
N LEU A 393 -3.44 -14.23 5.05
CA LEU A 393 -2.08 -14.66 5.39
C LEU A 393 -1.52 -14.04 6.68
N SER A 394 -2.12 -12.94 7.15
CA SER A 394 -1.70 -12.29 8.38
C SER A 394 -1.96 -13.16 9.63
N ALA A 395 -1.23 -12.86 10.71
CA ALA A 395 -1.42 -13.55 11.99
C ALA A 395 -2.83 -13.36 12.59
N GLY A 396 -3.45 -12.19 12.38
CA GLY A 396 -4.77 -11.85 12.91
C GLY A 396 -5.93 -12.36 12.07
N ARG A 397 -5.71 -12.70 10.79
CA ARG A 397 -6.74 -13.17 9.85
C ARG A 397 -7.90 -12.18 9.66
N TYR A 398 -7.59 -10.88 9.61
CA TYR A 398 -8.52 -9.80 9.34
C TYR A 398 -7.91 -8.80 8.35
N ALA A 399 -8.76 -7.97 7.73
CA ALA A 399 -8.38 -7.01 6.71
C ALA A 399 -9.10 -5.68 6.91
N TYR A 400 -8.43 -4.54 6.69
CA TYR A 400 -8.99 -3.18 6.70
C TYR A 400 -8.75 -2.48 5.36
N ASN A 401 -9.80 -1.86 4.83
CA ASN A 401 -9.71 -0.97 3.69
C ASN A 401 -9.86 0.48 4.20
N ASN A 402 -8.91 1.34 3.85
CA ASN A 402 -9.06 2.78 4.00
C ASN A 402 -9.71 3.33 2.72
N LEU A 403 -10.89 3.92 2.86
CA LEU A 403 -11.68 4.40 1.73
C LEU A 403 -12.07 5.84 1.98
N TRP A 404 -11.83 6.69 0.99
CA TRP A 404 -12.10 8.12 1.12
C TRP A 404 -12.31 8.82 -0.23
N THR A 405 -13.08 9.90 -0.16
CA THR A 405 -13.49 10.76 -1.27
C THR A 405 -12.69 12.06 -1.27
N VAL A 406 -12.38 12.56 -2.46
CA VAL A 406 -11.89 13.95 -2.64
C VAL A 406 -13.09 14.85 -2.90
N GLY A 407 -13.07 16.07 -2.36
CA GLY A 407 -14.13 17.04 -2.60
C GLY A 407 -15.35 16.85 -1.71
N ASP A 408 -16.26 17.83 -1.75
CA ASP A 408 -17.61 17.66 -1.21
C ASP A 408 -18.61 17.35 -2.33
N ASP A 409 -19.80 16.90 -1.94
CA ASP A 409 -20.90 16.70 -2.87
C ASP A 409 -21.32 18.05 -3.49
N ASP A 410 -21.69 18.06 -4.77
CA ASP A 410 -22.25 19.23 -5.47
C ASP A 410 -23.74 19.45 -5.11
N GLY A 411 -24.17 18.89 -3.97
CA GLY A 411 -25.52 18.87 -3.46
C GLY A 411 -26.42 17.79 -4.07
N GLN A 412 -25.90 16.86 -4.89
CA GLN A 412 -26.69 15.85 -5.60
C GLN A 412 -26.76 14.49 -4.88
N GLY A 413 -26.15 14.34 -3.72
CA GLY A 413 -26.11 13.12 -2.92
C GLY A 413 -25.26 12.01 -3.51
N TRP A 414 -24.51 12.25 -4.59
CA TRP A 414 -23.85 11.18 -5.35
C TRP A 414 -22.72 10.54 -4.53
N GLN A 415 -21.98 11.32 -3.75
CA GLN A 415 -20.91 10.81 -2.88
C GLN A 415 -21.44 9.75 -1.90
N ALA A 416 -22.63 9.98 -1.33
CA ALA A 416 -23.25 9.03 -0.41
C ALA A 416 -23.60 7.70 -1.11
N THR A 417 -24.12 7.75 -2.34
CA THR A 417 -24.40 6.52 -3.11
C THR A 417 -23.13 5.75 -3.50
N VAL A 418 -22.06 6.46 -3.86
CA VAL A 418 -20.76 5.85 -4.20
C VAL A 418 -20.14 5.20 -2.96
N MET A 419 -20.16 5.89 -1.82
CA MET A 419 -19.70 5.34 -0.55
C MET A 419 -20.52 4.11 -0.13
N ASP A 420 -21.83 4.12 -0.32
CA ASP A 420 -22.68 2.95 -0.04
C ASP A 420 -22.26 1.72 -0.86
N HIS A 421 -21.99 1.90 -2.16
CA HIS A 421 -21.45 0.85 -3.02
C HIS A 421 -20.08 0.33 -2.54
N CYS A 422 -19.19 1.22 -2.10
CA CYS A 422 -17.90 0.83 -1.55
C CYS A 422 -18.04 0.05 -0.23
N VAL A 423 -18.99 0.44 0.64
CA VAL A 423 -19.32 -0.28 1.88
C VAL A 423 -19.88 -1.68 1.58
N ASN A 424 -20.73 -1.81 0.55
CA ASN A 424 -21.22 -3.11 0.09
C ASN A 424 -20.07 -3.99 -0.43
N THR A 425 -19.12 -3.39 -1.15
CA THR A 425 -17.91 -4.08 -1.63
C THR A 425 -17.00 -4.51 -0.48
N MET A 426 -16.80 -3.67 0.54
CA MET A 426 -16.04 -4.05 1.74
C MET A 426 -16.67 -5.25 2.44
N ALA A 427 -18.00 -5.22 2.61
CA ALA A 427 -18.76 -6.32 3.18
C ALA A 427 -18.62 -7.58 2.32
N LEU A 428 -18.77 -7.48 1.00
CA LEU A 428 -18.59 -8.61 0.07
C LEU A 428 -17.25 -9.33 0.31
N PHE A 429 -16.15 -8.59 0.48
CA PHE A 429 -14.83 -9.17 0.70
C PHE A 429 -14.48 -9.43 2.17
N GLY A 430 -15.44 -9.28 3.09
CA GLY A 430 -15.26 -9.48 4.53
C GLY A 430 -14.23 -8.52 5.16
N THR A 431 -13.94 -7.41 4.47
CA THR A 431 -12.99 -6.39 4.92
C THR A 431 -13.68 -5.41 5.89
N ARG A 432 -12.87 -4.80 6.75
CA ARG A 432 -13.30 -3.82 7.75
C ARG A 432 -12.99 -2.43 7.23
N TRP A 433 -13.65 -1.43 7.79
CA TRP A 433 -13.44 -0.05 7.35
C TRP A 433 -12.49 0.67 8.30
N LEU A 434 -11.42 1.22 7.76
CA LEU A 434 -10.71 2.32 8.38
C LEU A 434 -11.20 3.60 7.70
N ALA A 435 -12.16 4.29 8.31
CA ALA A 435 -12.63 5.55 7.79
C ALA A 435 -11.54 6.62 7.95
N HIS A 436 -11.47 7.52 6.97
CA HIS A 436 -10.53 8.62 6.92
C HIS A 436 -10.72 9.62 8.08
N CYS A 437 -10.18 10.82 7.97
CA CYS A 437 -9.99 11.70 9.11
C CYS A 437 -11.28 12.35 9.63
N TYR A 438 -11.57 12.16 10.91
CA TYR A 438 -12.30 13.11 11.74
C TYR A 438 -11.37 14.26 12.12
N GLY A 439 -11.77 15.49 11.82
CA GLY A 439 -10.92 16.65 11.78
C GLY A 439 -10.25 16.82 10.41
N PRO A 440 -9.24 17.72 10.29
CA PRO A 440 -8.63 18.04 9.02
C PRO A 440 -7.90 16.85 8.40
N VAL A 441 -7.95 16.78 7.07
CA VAL A 441 -7.30 15.76 6.22
C VAL A 441 -5.91 16.18 5.77
N GLY A 442 -5.64 17.49 5.73
CA GLY A 442 -4.46 18.05 5.12
C GLY A 442 -3.22 18.09 6.01
N THR A 443 -2.54 19.22 5.98
CA THR A 443 -1.37 19.55 6.80
C THR A 443 -1.54 20.92 7.45
N ILE A 444 -0.59 21.33 8.30
CA ILE A 444 -0.59 22.68 8.88
C ILE A 444 -0.45 23.70 7.76
N GLY A 445 -1.39 24.64 7.66
CA GLY A 445 -1.46 25.65 6.61
C GLY A 445 -2.23 25.23 5.35
N GLU A 446 -2.59 23.95 5.23
CA GLU A 446 -3.44 23.40 4.17
C GLU A 446 -4.48 22.45 4.78
N GLU A 447 -5.13 22.80 5.89
CA GLU A 447 -5.92 21.85 6.69
C GLU A 447 -7.14 21.26 5.93
N SER A 448 -7.69 22.04 5.00
CA SER A 448 -8.86 21.71 4.18
C SER A 448 -8.52 21.26 2.77
N SER A 449 -7.25 21.04 2.45
CA SER A 449 -6.78 20.55 1.15
C SER A 449 -5.60 19.60 1.33
N PHE A 450 -5.15 18.97 0.27
CA PHE A 450 -3.97 18.12 0.32
C PHE A 450 -3.11 18.34 -0.92
N LEU A 451 -1.94 18.97 -0.76
CA LEU A 451 -0.96 19.13 -1.85
C LEU A 451 -1.54 19.85 -3.09
N GLY A 452 -2.36 20.88 -2.86
CA GLY A 452 -3.04 21.61 -3.94
C GLY A 452 -4.24 20.90 -4.54
N SER A 453 -4.76 19.84 -3.90
CA SER A 453 -6.05 19.25 -4.25
C SER A 453 -7.19 20.27 -4.09
N PRO A 454 -8.36 20.02 -4.73
CA PRO A 454 -9.60 20.70 -4.35
C PRO A 454 -9.87 20.57 -2.83
N PRO A 455 -10.71 21.45 -2.26
CA PRO A 455 -11.10 21.36 -0.85
C PRO A 455 -11.61 19.96 -0.51
N MET A 456 -11.07 19.38 0.56
CA MET A 456 -11.42 18.06 1.06
C MET A 456 -11.85 18.21 2.53
N PRO A 457 -13.14 18.45 2.82
CA PRO A 457 -13.59 18.52 4.20
C PRO A 457 -13.39 17.15 4.87
N GLY A 458 -12.79 17.12 6.05
CA GLY A 458 -12.82 15.92 6.89
C GLY A 458 -14.17 15.73 7.58
N TYR A 459 -14.28 14.72 8.43
CA TYR A 459 -15.49 14.51 9.23
C TYR A 459 -15.49 15.40 10.48
N PRO A 460 -16.65 15.93 10.91
CA PRO A 460 -17.98 15.66 10.40
C PRO A 460 -18.46 16.60 9.28
N GLU A 461 -17.63 17.55 8.83
CA GLU A 461 -18.03 18.56 7.85
C GLU A 461 -18.33 17.99 6.46
N HIS A 462 -17.75 16.83 6.14
CA HIS A 462 -18.02 16.13 4.89
C HIS A 462 -19.49 15.68 4.77
N SER A 463 -20.12 15.92 3.61
CA SER A 463 -21.50 15.51 3.26
C SER A 463 -21.88 14.05 3.53
N THR A 464 -20.92 13.13 3.64
CA THR A 464 -21.18 11.71 3.87
C THR A 464 -21.33 11.35 5.34
N TRP A 465 -20.97 12.25 6.27
CA TRP A 465 -21.02 12.01 7.72
C TRP A 465 -22.38 11.49 8.23
N PRO A 466 -23.54 12.03 7.81
CA PRO A 466 -24.85 11.58 8.31
C PRO A 466 -25.17 10.10 8.03
N PHE A 467 -24.50 9.47 7.07
CA PHE A 467 -24.77 8.10 6.63
C PHE A 467 -23.95 7.03 7.35
N PHE A 468 -22.90 7.43 8.09
CA PHE A 468 -22.06 6.51 8.85
C PHE A 468 -22.81 5.58 9.81
N PRO A 469 -23.85 6.01 10.56
CA PRO A 469 -24.62 5.10 11.41
C PRO A 469 -25.20 3.89 10.64
N VAL A 470 -25.65 4.10 9.40
CA VAL A 470 -26.21 3.03 8.56
C VAL A 470 -25.09 2.10 8.06
N TRP A 471 -24.02 2.68 7.51
CA TRP A 471 -22.88 1.92 6.98
C TRP A 471 -22.16 1.12 8.06
N ASN A 472 -21.90 1.73 9.22
CA ASN A 472 -21.30 1.06 10.37
C ASN A 472 -22.15 -0.12 10.81
N ARG A 473 -23.47 0.03 10.99
CA ARG A 473 -24.36 -1.10 11.36
C ARG A 473 -24.33 -2.22 10.33
N ARG A 474 -24.32 -1.90 9.02
CA ARG A 474 -24.26 -2.90 7.95
C ARG A 474 -22.97 -3.72 8.01
N LEU A 475 -21.82 -3.07 8.15
CA LEU A 475 -20.53 -3.76 8.28
C LEU A 475 -20.46 -4.62 9.54
N HIS A 476 -20.89 -4.09 10.69
CA HIS A 476 -20.93 -4.87 11.95
C HIS A 476 -21.81 -6.13 11.81
N SER A 477 -22.99 -5.99 11.22
CA SER A 477 -23.90 -7.10 10.94
C SER A 477 -23.31 -8.11 9.95
N HIS A 478 -22.68 -7.67 8.87
CA HIS A 478 -22.04 -8.57 7.92
C HIS A 478 -20.90 -9.35 8.58
N VAL A 479 -19.98 -8.64 9.23
CA VAL A 479 -18.82 -9.23 9.90
C VAL A 479 -19.26 -10.24 11.00
N ALA A 480 -20.37 -9.97 11.69
CA ALA A 480 -20.96 -10.93 12.62
C ALA A 480 -21.54 -12.17 11.90
N ALA A 481 -22.30 -11.97 10.82
CA ALA A 481 -22.94 -13.04 10.05
C ALA A 481 -21.94 -14.04 9.46
N VAL A 482 -20.77 -13.56 9.01
CA VAL A 482 -19.70 -14.42 8.49
C VAL A 482 -18.74 -14.94 9.57
N GLY A 483 -19.06 -14.71 10.84
CA GLY A 483 -18.26 -15.17 11.98
C GLY A 483 -16.85 -14.58 12.02
N GLN A 484 -16.71 -13.31 11.61
CA GLN A 484 -15.45 -12.55 11.56
C GLN A 484 -14.41 -13.08 10.55
N LYS A 485 -14.78 -14.02 9.67
CA LYS A 485 -13.88 -14.64 8.70
C LYS A 485 -13.84 -13.89 7.38
N LEU A 486 -12.70 -13.99 6.71
CA LEU A 486 -12.53 -13.55 5.32
C LEU A 486 -13.07 -14.63 4.35
N PRO A 487 -13.52 -14.25 3.15
CA PRO A 487 -14.01 -15.19 2.13
C PRO A 487 -12.96 -16.22 1.69
N GLU A 488 -13.44 -17.37 1.22
CA GLU A 488 -12.61 -18.40 0.58
C GLU A 488 -12.20 -17.98 -0.83
N SER A 489 -11.04 -18.49 -1.25
CA SER A 489 -10.40 -18.26 -2.55
C SER A 489 -9.88 -19.60 -3.07
N ASN A 490 -9.88 -19.78 -4.39
CA ASN A 490 -9.40 -21.00 -5.05
C ASN A 490 -8.58 -20.76 -6.31
N VAL A 491 -8.50 -19.50 -6.78
CA VAL A 491 -7.57 -19.04 -7.81
C VAL A 491 -6.52 -18.15 -7.15
N LEU A 492 -5.24 -18.40 -7.38
CA LEU A 492 -4.14 -17.54 -6.93
C LEU A 492 -3.58 -16.75 -8.10
N VAL A 493 -3.51 -15.42 -7.99
CA VAL A 493 -2.77 -14.53 -8.88
C VAL A 493 -1.46 -14.16 -8.19
N LEU A 494 -0.34 -14.38 -8.87
CA LEU A 494 0.99 -14.01 -8.39
C LEU A 494 1.35 -12.60 -8.84
N PHE A 495 1.36 -11.65 -7.91
CA PHE A 495 1.76 -10.28 -8.20
C PHE A 495 3.28 -10.21 -8.44
N PRO A 496 3.74 -9.71 -9.60
CA PRO A 496 5.12 -9.86 -10.06
C PRO A 496 6.02 -8.74 -9.55
N VAL A 497 6.06 -8.55 -8.23
CA VAL A 497 6.80 -7.46 -7.55
C VAL A 497 8.23 -7.29 -8.08
N GLU A 498 8.99 -8.39 -8.20
CA GLU A 498 10.38 -8.33 -8.66
C GLU A 498 10.51 -7.92 -10.14
N ALA A 499 9.53 -8.25 -10.97
CA ALA A 499 9.50 -7.83 -12.37
C ALA A 499 9.18 -6.32 -12.48
N LEU A 500 8.31 -5.80 -11.62
CA LEU A 500 7.97 -4.38 -11.61
C LEU A 500 9.16 -3.51 -11.17
N TYR A 501 9.99 -3.99 -10.24
CA TYR A 501 11.28 -3.35 -9.90
C TYR A 501 12.25 -3.27 -11.07
N ALA A 502 12.20 -4.26 -11.97
CA ALA A 502 13.04 -4.30 -13.15
C ALA A 502 12.64 -3.19 -14.12
N LEU A 503 11.34 -3.10 -14.42
CA LEU A 503 10.76 -2.14 -15.36
C LEU A 503 10.97 -0.69 -14.88
N ALA A 504 10.62 -0.39 -13.63
CA ALA A 504 10.57 0.96 -13.03
C ALA A 504 9.74 1.99 -13.83
N GLY A 505 9.33 3.07 -13.16
CA GLY A 505 8.60 4.20 -13.76
C GLY A 505 7.32 3.80 -14.54
N PRO A 506 6.96 4.53 -15.61
CA PRO A 506 5.69 4.36 -16.32
C PRO A 506 5.46 2.95 -16.92
N ALA A 507 6.52 2.19 -17.19
CA ALA A 507 6.39 0.83 -17.69
C ALA A 507 5.89 -0.13 -16.60
N ALA A 508 6.36 0.05 -15.36
CA ALA A 508 5.86 -0.69 -14.20
C ALA A 508 4.39 -0.34 -13.91
N ASP A 509 4.03 0.94 -14.01
CA ASP A 509 2.66 1.42 -13.77
C ASP A 509 1.66 0.83 -14.77
N ARG A 510 2.04 0.76 -16.06
CA ARG A 510 1.21 0.09 -17.09
C ARG A 510 1.03 -1.39 -16.80
N ALA A 511 2.10 -2.09 -16.40
CA ALA A 511 2.02 -3.51 -16.06
C ALA A 511 1.14 -3.75 -14.81
N ALA A 512 1.22 -2.88 -13.81
CA ALA A 512 0.35 -2.94 -12.63
C ALA A 512 -1.13 -2.70 -12.99
N ASN A 513 -1.42 -1.72 -13.84
CA ASN A 513 -2.77 -1.46 -14.34
C ASN A 513 -3.36 -2.68 -15.08
N MET A 514 -2.59 -3.35 -15.94
CA MET A 514 -3.04 -4.57 -16.61
C MET A 514 -3.39 -5.69 -15.62
N ILE A 515 -2.70 -5.76 -14.48
CA ILE A 515 -3.03 -6.72 -13.42
C ILE A 515 -4.34 -6.32 -12.70
N PHE A 516 -4.58 -5.03 -12.49
CA PHE A 516 -5.82 -4.56 -11.88
C PHE A 516 -7.03 -4.88 -12.78
N GLU A 517 -6.89 -4.63 -14.09
CA GLU A 517 -7.90 -5.00 -15.11
C GLU A 517 -8.13 -6.52 -15.15
N LEU A 518 -7.08 -7.32 -15.01
CA LEU A 518 -7.19 -8.77 -14.91
C LEU A 518 -8.02 -9.19 -13.69
N LEU A 519 -7.78 -8.59 -12.53
CA LEU A 519 -8.53 -8.89 -11.29
C LEU A 519 -10.00 -8.52 -11.43
N LEU A 520 -10.29 -7.38 -12.08
CA LEU A 520 -11.65 -6.98 -12.41
C LEU A 520 -12.36 -8.03 -13.28
N ALA A 521 -11.73 -8.46 -14.36
CA ALA A 521 -12.29 -9.46 -15.27
C ALA A 521 -12.56 -10.82 -14.61
N LEU A 522 -11.68 -11.23 -13.68
CA LEU A 522 -11.87 -12.45 -12.89
C LEU A 522 -13.09 -12.33 -11.96
N LEU A 523 -13.27 -11.18 -11.30
CA LEU A 523 -14.40 -10.94 -10.41
C LEU A 523 -15.73 -10.79 -11.16
N ASP A 524 -15.75 -10.10 -12.29
CA ASP A 524 -16.92 -9.99 -13.19
C ASP A 524 -17.35 -11.38 -13.72
N SER A 525 -16.43 -12.35 -13.72
CA SER A 525 -16.67 -13.75 -14.11
C SER A 525 -16.94 -14.69 -12.92
N HIS A 526 -17.08 -14.15 -11.71
CA HIS A 526 -17.33 -14.85 -10.44
C HIS A 526 -16.23 -15.83 -10.00
N TYR A 527 -14.97 -15.56 -10.33
CA TYR A 527 -13.84 -16.30 -9.77
C TYR A 527 -13.47 -15.81 -8.37
N HIS A 528 -13.09 -16.72 -7.48
CA HIS A 528 -12.69 -16.40 -6.11
C HIS A 528 -11.17 -16.32 -6.00
N VAL A 529 -10.67 -15.09 -6.02
CA VAL A 529 -9.26 -14.80 -6.25
C VAL A 529 -8.52 -14.49 -4.94
N ASP A 530 -7.26 -14.90 -4.89
CA ASP A 530 -6.24 -14.32 -4.03
C ASP A 530 -5.10 -13.70 -4.81
N VAL A 531 -4.47 -12.68 -4.24
CA VAL A 531 -3.31 -12.02 -4.83
C VAL A 531 -2.15 -12.03 -3.84
N LEU A 532 -1.08 -12.73 -4.19
CA LEU A 532 0.13 -12.84 -3.38
C LEU A 532 1.37 -12.49 -4.21
N SER A 533 2.37 -11.87 -3.61
CA SER A 533 3.69 -11.79 -4.24
C SER A 533 4.32 -13.18 -4.33
N THR A 534 5.27 -13.35 -5.26
CA THR A 534 6.05 -14.60 -5.35
C THR A 534 6.77 -14.92 -4.04
N SER A 535 7.28 -13.89 -3.35
CA SER A 535 7.99 -14.06 -2.07
C SER A 535 7.05 -14.48 -0.92
N ALA A 536 5.78 -14.08 -0.94
CA ALA A 536 4.77 -14.50 0.04
C ALA A 536 4.36 -15.97 -0.11
N CYS A 537 4.62 -16.59 -1.27
CA CYS A 537 4.35 -18.01 -1.52
C CYS A 537 5.48 -18.95 -1.05
N HIS A 538 6.43 -18.46 -0.26
CA HIS A 538 7.50 -19.31 0.28
C HIS A 538 6.92 -20.48 1.09
N GLY A 539 7.36 -21.71 0.77
CA GLY A 539 6.86 -22.93 1.41
C GLY A 539 5.56 -23.49 0.82
N ALA A 540 5.02 -22.88 -0.24
CA ALA A 540 3.91 -23.46 -0.97
C ALA A 540 4.31 -24.78 -1.66
N LEU A 541 3.43 -25.78 -1.64
CA LEU A 541 3.69 -27.11 -2.19
C LEU A 541 2.52 -27.58 -3.03
N TRP A 542 2.81 -28.30 -4.12
CA TRP A 542 1.77 -28.93 -4.92
C TRP A 542 1.37 -30.28 -4.32
N SER A 543 0.08 -30.46 -4.08
CA SER A 543 -0.49 -31.71 -3.58
C SER A 543 -1.82 -31.99 -4.26
N ARG A 544 -1.95 -33.18 -4.87
CA ARG A 544 -3.19 -33.64 -5.56
C ARG A 544 -3.72 -32.63 -6.60
N GLY A 545 -2.83 -31.95 -7.31
CA GLY A 545 -3.20 -30.98 -8.36
C GLY A 545 -3.53 -29.58 -7.86
N GLU A 546 -3.47 -29.33 -6.54
CA GLU A 546 -3.67 -28.01 -5.93
C GLU A 546 -2.35 -27.46 -5.38
N LEU A 547 -2.17 -26.14 -5.42
CA LEU A 547 -1.13 -25.46 -4.67
C LEU A 547 -1.61 -25.25 -3.24
N VAL A 548 -0.85 -25.75 -2.27
CA VAL A 548 -1.15 -25.66 -0.84
C VAL A 548 -0.21 -24.66 -0.19
N LEU A 549 -0.76 -23.67 0.51
CA LEU A 549 -0.02 -22.68 1.29
C LEU A 549 -0.66 -22.55 2.67
N GLY A 550 -0.02 -23.12 3.69
CA GLY A 550 -0.62 -23.25 5.02
C GLY A 550 -1.92 -24.07 4.95
N ASP A 551 -3.03 -23.46 5.39
CA ASP A 551 -4.37 -24.07 5.33
C ASP A 551 -5.10 -23.80 4.01
N HIS A 552 -4.50 -23.03 3.09
CA HIS A 552 -5.12 -22.58 1.85
C HIS A 552 -4.79 -23.50 0.68
N ARG A 553 -5.75 -23.63 -0.24
CA ARG A 553 -5.67 -24.51 -1.40
C ARG A 553 -6.11 -23.76 -2.63
N TYR A 554 -5.25 -23.72 -3.63
CA TYR A 554 -5.50 -23.09 -4.91
C TYR A 554 -5.53 -24.13 -6.02
N ARG A 555 -6.63 -24.17 -6.76
CA ARG A 555 -6.85 -25.07 -7.89
C ARG A 555 -6.24 -24.54 -9.18
N ALA A 556 -5.98 -23.24 -9.24
CA ALA A 556 -5.33 -22.59 -10.37
C ALA A 556 -4.37 -21.51 -9.87
N VAL A 557 -3.26 -21.33 -10.57
CA VAL A 557 -2.29 -20.25 -10.35
C VAL A 557 -2.14 -19.45 -11.64
N VAL A 558 -2.28 -18.13 -11.56
CA VAL A 558 -2.09 -17.19 -12.66
C VAL A 558 -0.86 -16.35 -12.34
N ALA A 559 0.10 -16.32 -13.26
CA ALA A 559 1.39 -15.67 -13.06
C ALA A 559 1.62 -14.61 -14.17
N PRO A 560 1.04 -13.40 -14.02
CA PRO A 560 1.28 -12.31 -14.95
C PRO A 560 2.74 -11.84 -14.85
N PHE A 561 3.38 -11.51 -15.98
CA PHE A 561 4.76 -10.99 -16.04
C PHE A 561 5.81 -11.82 -15.28
N ALA A 562 5.57 -13.13 -15.11
CA ALA A 562 6.49 -13.99 -14.37
C ALA A 562 7.86 -14.10 -15.06
N THR A 563 8.92 -13.98 -14.27
CA THR A 563 10.30 -14.22 -14.71
C THR A 563 10.61 -15.71 -14.75
N ALA A 564 11.67 -16.10 -15.48
CA ALA A 564 12.14 -17.48 -15.54
C ALA A 564 12.58 -18.02 -14.17
N GLU A 565 13.16 -17.15 -13.34
CA GLU A 565 13.59 -17.48 -11.98
C GLU A 565 12.40 -17.73 -11.06
N GLN A 566 11.39 -16.85 -11.07
CA GLN A 566 10.12 -17.05 -10.33
C GLN A 566 9.39 -18.33 -10.79
N SER A 567 9.40 -18.62 -12.10
CA SER A 567 8.85 -19.86 -12.64
C SER A 567 9.55 -21.11 -12.10
N SER A 568 10.86 -21.01 -11.88
CA SER A 568 11.69 -22.12 -11.40
C SER A 568 11.63 -22.29 -9.88
N SER A 569 11.61 -21.19 -9.11
CA SER A 569 11.63 -21.19 -7.64
C SER A 569 10.33 -21.70 -7.02
N LEU A 570 9.20 -21.52 -7.72
CA LEU A 570 7.89 -22.01 -7.29
C LEU A 570 7.63 -23.50 -7.64
N HIS A 571 8.65 -24.24 -8.10
CA HIS A 571 8.52 -25.62 -8.61
C HIS A 571 7.35 -25.75 -9.62
N LEU A 572 7.14 -24.75 -10.48
CA LEU A 572 6.01 -24.70 -11.43
C LEU A 572 6.24 -25.57 -12.68
N SER A 573 7.31 -26.37 -12.72
CA SER A 573 7.58 -27.30 -13.82
C SER A 573 6.74 -28.58 -13.71
N GLY A 574 5.80 -28.76 -14.65
CA GLY A 574 5.19 -30.04 -15.03
C GLY A 574 3.76 -30.30 -14.53
N LYS A 575 2.82 -30.52 -15.47
CA LYS A 575 1.43 -31.01 -15.30
C LYS A 575 0.51 -30.25 -14.31
N LYS A 576 0.88 -29.05 -13.88
CA LYS A 576 0.14 -28.27 -12.88
C LYS A 576 -0.68 -27.14 -13.54
N PRO A 577 -1.84 -26.75 -12.99
CA PRO A 577 -2.70 -25.71 -13.54
C PRO A 577 -2.12 -24.31 -13.27
N VAL A 578 -1.10 -23.94 -14.05
CA VAL A 578 -0.43 -22.64 -14.01
C VAL A 578 -0.61 -21.94 -15.36
N PHE A 579 -1.10 -20.71 -15.34
CA PHE A 579 -1.27 -19.88 -16.53
C PHE A 579 -0.30 -18.69 -16.49
N PHE A 580 0.47 -18.50 -17.55
CA PHE A 580 1.42 -17.38 -17.67
C PHE A 580 0.84 -16.31 -18.58
N LEU A 581 0.55 -15.12 -18.04
CA LEU A 581 -0.01 -14.00 -18.79
C LEU A 581 1.11 -12.97 -19.06
N HIS A 582 1.29 -12.56 -20.33
CA HIS A 582 2.34 -11.61 -20.73
C HIS A 582 3.74 -11.93 -20.15
N SER A 583 4.40 -12.99 -20.61
CA SER A 583 5.78 -13.27 -20.18
C SER A 583 6.70 -12.11 -20.59
N MET A 584 7.40 -11.50 -19.64
CA MET A 584 8.56 -10.66 -19.96
C MET A 584 9.62 -11.55 -20.61
N ALA A 585 9.71 -11.51 -21.94
CA ALA A 585 10.57 -12.40 -22.69
C ALA A 585 12.03 -12.24 -22.25
N MET A 586 12.63 -13.31 -21.74
CA MET A 586 14.01 -13.65 -22.08
C MET A 586 13.97 -14.63 -23.24
N PRO A 587 14.96 -14.59 -24.15
CA PRO A 587 15.03 -15.51 -25.26
C PRO A 587 15.20 -16.92 -24.70
N ASP A 588 14.45 -17.83 -25.31
CA ASP A 588 14.57 -19.29 -25.28
C ASP A 588 13.68 -20.10 -24.32
N ARG A 589 12.88 -20.94 -25.01
CA ARG A 589 12.26 -22.23 -24.66
C ARG A 589 10.95 -22.29 -23.85
N LYS A 590 9.92 -22.67 -24.64
CA LYS A 590 8.62 -23.30 -24.31
C LYS A 590 7.57 -22.39 -23.66
N ARG A 591 6.94 -21.57 -24.52
CA ARG A 591 5.62 -20.98 -24.28
C ARG A 591 4.58 -22.08 -24.07
N VAL A 592 3.88 -22.05 -22.95
CA VAL A 592 2.61 -22.77 -22.73
C VAL A 592 1.49 -21.73 -22.90
N GLY A 593 0.42 -22.11 -23.59
CA GLY A 593 -0.45 -21.21 -24.34
C GLY A 593 -1.40 -20.32 -23.52
N GLY A 594 -1.75 -19.18 -24.13
CA GLY A 594 -2.67 -18.15 -23.64
C GLY A 594 -1.95 -16.84 -23.32
N THR A 595 -2.10 -15.80 -24.14
CA THR A 595 -1.44 -14.48 -23.92
C THR A 595 -2.42 -13.36 -23.61
N THR A 596 -3.71 -13.65 -23.48
CA THR A 596 -4.76 -12.64 -23.23
C THR A 596 -5.65 -13.05 -22.06
N THR A 597 -6.34 -12.06 -21.50
CA THR A 597 -7.33 -12.26 -20.42
C THR A 597 -8.45 -13.21 -20.85
N GLU A 598 -8.93 -13.12 -22.09
CA GLU A 598 -9.95 -14.04 -22.63
C GLU A 598 -9.44 -15.48 -22.68
N GLY A 599 -8.19 -15.67 -23.12
CA GLY A 599 -7.54 -16.98 -23.13
C GLY A 599 -7.41 -17.57 -21.73
N LEU A 600 -7.13 -16.74 -20.72
CA LEU A 600 -7.13 -17.15 -19.32
C LEU A 600 -8.53 -17.59 -18.85
N LEU A 601 -9.57 -16.78 -19.14
CA LEU A 601 -10.93 -17.08 -18.71
C LEU A 601 -11.45 -18.37 -19.36
N GLN A 602 -11.11 -18.61 -20.63
CA GLN A 602 -11.38 -19.88 -21.31
C GLN A 602 -10.65 -21.05 -20.65
N TRP A 603 -9.35 -20.89 -20.35
CA TRP A 603 -8.58 -21.92 -19.67
C TRP A 603 -9.15 -22.27 -18.29
N LEU A 604 -9.49 -21.25 -17.49
CA LEU A 604 -10.11 -21.45 -16.17
C LEU A 604 -11.44 -22.20 -16.30
N ALA A 605 -12.28 -21.88 -17.30
CA ALA A 605 -13.57 -22.54 -17.49
C ALA A 605 -13.47 -24.07 -17.72
N TYR A 606 -12.31 -24.57 -18.17
CA TYR A 606 -12.05 -26.02 -18.32
C TYR A 606 -11.67 -26.73 -17.01
N ILE A 607 -11.41 -26.02 -15.92
CA ILE A 607 -11.03 -26.60 -14.64
C ILE A 607 -12.32 -26.94 -13.84
N PRO A 608 -12.63 -28.22 -13.58
CA PRO A 608 -13.88 -28.58 -12.91
C PRO A 608 -14.01 -27.96 -11.51
N GLY A 609 -15.16 -27.34 -11.25
CA GLY A 609 -15.48 -26.73 -9.96
C GLY A 609 -14.58 -25.53 -9.58
N ILE A 610 -13.85 -24.93 -10.52
CA ILE A 610 -13.05 -23.72 -10.25
C ILE A 610 -13.93 -22.51 -9.90
N ARG A 611 -15.19 -22.54 -10.32
CA ARG A 611 -16.19 -21.52 -10.05
C ARG A 611 -17.33 -22.17 -9.25
N PRO A 612 -17.19 -22.24 -7.92
CA PRO A 612 -18.16 -22.89 -7.03
C PRO A 612 -19.49 -22.13 -6.97
N VAL A 613 -19.46 -20.80 -7.17
CA VAL A 613 -20.65 -19.94 -7.17
C VAL A 613 -20.98 -19.52 -8.60
N SER A 614 -22.24 -19.70 -9.01
CA SER A 614 -22.81 -19.04 -10.18
C SER A 614 -23.81 -17.99 -9.72
N ALA A 615 -23.79 -16.80 -10.33
CA ALA A 615 -24.65 -15.68 -9.95
C ALA A 615 -25.02 -14.85 -11.19
N PRO A 616 -26.01 -13.95 -11.07
CA PRO A 616 -26.40 -13.07 -12.17
C PRO A 616 -25.29 -12.14 -12.61
N SER A 617 -25.26 -11.82 -13.90
CA SER A 617 -24.38 -10.78 -14.46
C SER A 617 -24.61 -9.44 -13.77
N GLY A 618 -23.56 -8.62 -13.68
CA GLY A 618 -23.63 -7.31 -13.02
C GLY A 618 -23.47 -7.37 -11.50
N SER A 619 -23.22 -8.56 -10.93
CA SER A 619 -22.86 -8.73 -9.52
C SER A 619 -21.42 -9.23 -9.35
N TRP A 620 -20.82 -8.96 -8.20
CA TRP A 620 -19.68 -9.70 -7.70
C TRP A 620 -20.10 -10.61 -6.56
N THR A 621 -19.36 -11.71 -6.38
CA THR A 621 -19.69 -12.72 -5.38
C THR A 621 -18.50 -13.12 -4.52
N SER A 622 -18.81 -13.51 -3.29
CA SER A 622 -17.86 -14.13 -2.37
C SER A 622 -18.55 -15.27 -1.63
N MET A 623 -17.76 -16.17 -1.05
CA MET A 623 -18.28 -17.25 -0.21
C MET A 623 -17.45 -17.38 1.05
N THR A 624 -18.11 -17.53 2.21
CA THR A 624 -17.44 -17.65 3.50
C THR A 624 -17.98 -18.84 4.28
N ARG A 625 -17.07 -19.71 4.75
CA ARG A 625 -17.44 -20.89 5.55
C ARG A 625 -17.71 -20.53 7.01
N VAL A 626 -18.97 -20.66 7.41
CA VAL A 626 -19.43 -20.47 8.80
C VAL A 626 -19.69 -21.82 9.48
N ARG A 627 -20.16 -21.80 10.73
CA ARG A 627 -20.43 -23.04 11.46
C ARG A 627 -21.64 -23.78 10.87
N GLU A 628 -22.64 -23.01 10.46
CA GLU A 628 -23.96 -23.41 9.99
C GLU A 628 -23.94 -23.90 8.52
N GLY A 629 -22.94 -23.50 7.74
CA GLY A 629 -22.86 -23.77 6.30
C GLY A 629 -21.90 -22.84 5.57
N MET A 630 -22.27 -22.44 4.35
CA MET A 630 -21.59 -21.44 3.54
C MET A 630 -22.47 -20.21 3.39
N VAL A 631 -21.92 -19.02 3.66
CA VAL A 631 -22.59 -17.76 3.35
C VAL A 631 -22.06 -17.26 2.01
N VAL A 632 -22.92 -17.21 1.00
CA VAL A 632 -22.64 -16.54 -0.28
C VAL A 632 -23.10 -15.10 -0.17
N THR A 633 -22.22 -14.17 -0.50
CA THR A 633 -22.51 -12.73 -0.49
C THR A 633 -22.46 -12.19 -1.91
N LEU A 634 -23.40 -11.33 -2.26
CA LEU A 634 -23.48 -10.66 -3.55
C LEU A 634 -23.56 -9.14 -3.34
N SER A 635 -22.94 -8.38 -4.22
CA SER A 635 -23.02 -6.92 -4.30
C SER A 635 -23.07 -6.52 -5.78
N PRO A 636 -23.68 -5.39 -6.16
CA PRO A 636 -23.52 -4.87 -7.51
C PRO A 636 -22.03 -4.73 -7.83
N SER A 637 -21.67 -5.11 -9.05
CA SER A 637 -20.28 -5.04 -9.54
C SER A 637 -19.82 -3.61 -9.82
N ARG A 638 -20.75 -2.67 -10.00
CA ARG A 638 -20.51 -1.26 -10.28
C ARG A 638 -21.53 -0.40 -9.52
N HIS A 639 -21.19 0.87 -9.30
CA HIS A 639 -22.12 1.87 -8.77
C HIS A 639 -23.33 2.03 -9.70
N GLY A 640 -24.53 2.09 -9.12
CA GLY A 640 -25.81 2.19 -9.84
C GLY A 640 -26.31 0.89 -10.47
N TYR A 641 -25.52 -0.19 -10.49
CA TYR A 641 -25.96 -1.47 -11.05
C TYR A 641 -26.93 -2.19 -10.14
N ARG A 642 -27.74 -3.06 -10.75
CA ARG A 642 -28.69 -3.93 -10.06
C ARG A 642 -28.60 -5.33 -10.64
N TYR A 643 -29.03 -6.32 -9.86
CA TYR A 643 -29.00 -7.73 -10.27
C TYR A 643 -30.25 -8.48 -9.82
N THR A 644 -30.64 -9.49 -10.60
CA THR A 644 -31.76 -10.41 -10.35
C THR A 644 -31.48 -11.76 -11.02
N GLY A 645 -32.06 -12.84 -10.51
CA GLY A 645 -31.91 -14.18 -11.08
C GLY A 645 -31.31 -15.22 -10.11
N ASN A 646 -30.75 -16.29 -10.67
CA ASN A 646 -30.36 -17.46 -9.90
C ASN A 646 -28.95 -17.35 -9.31
N VAL A 647 -28.82 -17.70 -8.03
CA VAL A 647 -27.55 -17.92 -7.35
C VAL A 647 -27.44 -19.39 -7.03
N SER A 648 -26.34 -20.03 -7.43
CA SER A 648 -26.09 -21.44 -7.11
C SER A 648 -24.72 -21.66 -6.48
N LEU A 649 -24.67 -22.62 -5.56
CA LEU A 649 -23.45 -23.12 -4.93
C LEU A 649 -23.48 -24.65 -5.00
N ASP A 650 -22.48 -25.24 -5.67
CA ASP A 650 -22.34 -26.70 -5.80
C ASP A 650 -23.62 -27.46 -6.27
N GLY A 651 -24.46 -26.78 -7.08
CA GLY A 651 -25.69 -27.34 -7.66
C GLY A 651 -26.99 -27.00 -6.93
N GLU A 652 -26.91 -26.54 -5.67
CA GLU A 652 -28.07 -25.98 -4.97
C GLU A 652 -28.33 -24.55 -5.46
N THR A 653 -29.60 -24.19 -5.71
CA THR A 653 -29.96 -22.90 -6.33
C THR A 653 -30.99 -22.14 -5.51
N VAL A 654 -30.81 -20.83 -5.42
CA VAL A 654 -31.76 -19.86 -4.88
C VAL A 654 -32.12 -18.87 -5.98
N GLU A 655 -33.42 -18.63 -6.16
CA GLU A 655 -33.92 -17.62 -7.08
C GLU A 655 -34.10 -16.29 -6.35
N LEU A 656 -33.44 -15.23 -6.83
CA LEU A 656 -33.67 -13.86 -6.39
C LEU A 656 -34.74 -13.24 -7.28
N LEU A 657 -35.99 -13.26 -6.81
CA LEU A 657 -37.17 -12.79 -7.56
C LEU A 657 -37.22 -11.26 -7.72
N GLU A 658 -36.56 -10.52 -6.83
CA GLU A 658 -36.57 -9.06 -6.82
C GLU A 658 -35.22 -8.50 -7.24
N GLU A 659 -35.25 -7.40 -7.99
CA GLU A 659 -34.06 -6.68 -8.42
C GLU A 659 -33.37 -5.97 -7.23
N ARG A 660 -32.13 -6.36 -6.94
CA ARG A 660 -31.33 -5.87 -5.81
C ARG A 660 -30.29 -4.85 -6.27
N GLY A 661 -30.20 -3.72 -5.56
CA GLY A 661 -29.16 -2.69 -5.76
C GLY A 661 -28.13 -2.62 -4.62
N GLY A 662 -28.16 -3.55 -3.67
CA GLY A 662 -27.31 -3.54 -2.48
C GLY A 662 -26.74 -4.92 -2.15
N LEU A 663 -26.21 -5.06 -0.93
CA LEU A 663 -25.68 -6.32 -0.43
C LEU A 663 -26.79 -7.38 -0.28
N THR A 664 -26.55 -8.60 -0.77
CA THR A 664 -27.39 -9.77 -0.51
C THR A 664 -26.57 -10.86 0.14
N ARG A 665 -27.12 -11.55 1.14
CA ARG A 665 -26.47 -12.67 1.83
C ARG A 665 -27.37 -13.89 1.75
N ILE A 666 -26.80 -15.03 1.39
CA ILE A 666 -27.52 -16.30 1.27
C ILE A 666 -26.76 -17.34 2.08
N LEU A 667 -27.43 -17.96 3.05
CA LEU A 667 -26.90 -19.11 3.77
C LEU A 667 -27.27 -20.39 3.02
N PHE A 668 -26.27 -21.13 2.57
CA PHE A 668 -26.39 -22.52 2.13
C PHE A 668 -26.04 -23.41 3.34
N PRO A 669 -27.04 -23.91 4.09
CA PRO A 669 -26.78 -24.66 5.32
C PRO A 669 -26.21 -26.05 5.00
N ARG A 670 -25.56 -26.69 5.98
CA ARG A 670 -25.14 -28.10 5.83
C ARG A 670 -26.30 -29.07 5.66
N SER A 671 -27.50 -28.67 6.09
CA SER A 671 -28.73 -29.44 6.02
C SER A 671 -29.91 -28.49 5.98
N GLY A 672 -30.88 -28.74 5.11
CA GLY A 672 -32.05 -27.89 4.89
C GLY A 672 -31.92 -27.05 3.63
N GLU A 673 -32.92 -26.21 3.37
CA GLU A 673 -32.95 -25.37 2.18
C GLU A 673 -32.11 -24.09 2.37
N PRO A 674 -31.46 -23.58 1.31
CA PRO A 674 -30.79 -22.29 1.36
C PRO A 674 -31.74 -21.13 1.69
N GLN A 675 -31.24 -20.13 2.41
CA GLN A 675 -32.05 -19.01 2.90
C GLN A 675 -31.39 -17.66 2.65
N VAL A 676 -32.15 -16.71 2.12
CA VAL A 676 -31.74 -15.29 2.05
C VAL A 676 -31.76 -14.72 3.47
N LEU A 677 -30.61 -14.26 3.94
CA LEU A 677 -30.48 -13.67 5.26
C LEU A 677 -31.01 -12.23 5.24
N PRO A 678 -31.69 -11.77 6.30
CA PRO A 678 -32.21 -10.40 6.36
C PRO A 678 -31.08 -9.38 6.26
N ASN A 679 -31.28 -8.32 5.48
CA ASN A 679 -30.38 -7.16 5.48
C ASN A 679 -30.59 -6.32 6.74
N SER A 680 -29.51 -5.87 7.37
CA SER A 680 -29.60 -5.14 8.64
C SER A 680 -29.91 -3.65 8.50
N ALA A 681 -29.91 -3.11 7.27
CA ALA A 681 -30.37 -1.77 6.93
C ALA A 681 -30.28 -1.58 5.40
N ASP A 682 -31.40 -1.37 4.74
CA ASP A 682 -31.41 -0.88 3.36
C ASP A 682 -31.08 0.61 3.36
N PHE A 683 -30.25 1.03 2.40
CA PHE A 683 -29.89 2.44 2.24
C PHE A 683 -30.98 3.14 1.44
N SER A 684 -31.53 4.22 2.00
CA SER A 684 -32.39 5.16 1.28
C SER A 684 -31.83 6.56 1.51
N ILE A 685 -31.61 7.31 0.43
CA ILE A 685 -31.28 8.74 0.51
C ILE A 685 -32.54 9.54 0.77
#